data_AF-A0A8H7PF76-F1
#
_entry.id   AF-A0A8H7PF76-F1
#
_cell.length_a   1.000
_cell.length_b   1.000
_cell.length_c   1.000
_cell.angle_alpha   90.00
_cell.angle_beta   90.00
_cell.angle_gamma   90.00
#
_symmetry.space_group_name_H-M   'P 1'
#
loop_
_entity.id
_entity.type
_entity.pdbx_description
1 polymer ?
#
loop_
_entity_poly.entity_id
_entity_poly.type
_entity_poly.pdbx_seq_one_letter_code
_entity_poly.pdbx_strand_id
1 'polypeptide(L)'
;MSLHLHHEERHLRSLQDFESEVASDPTNAQVFATNDFLDVLSSLIKDSYDQTAETPDYDENYESEIELLKSAVRAFATVVPYVFSSVCQNEAETRLWQNVVVVKSTIMDSLVHHQNQGVRFAAIKCIQVFILMQSRKEVNSSSSSNDINISLIRTGHRLLNADELIEEANSMIKKMESLLKDPTMTGPTITAILNSIIPLMKRRPQFIPKLIPILVNWNRPPPSQLSSVQMRNVDKSVKLVFITLIRSEQLSSQRTELINAFGAAGGDAAAMFQSRSQKLKEKEMRERERRDSSEERRSGKRPVDDRSATSNEKRQRMGQESGSAVQLAGFDFNSLPLPMVAEFCLAILQNTSIETITERLPLVHQALSNGATRSATPVKSEPSHMVTPPQIVSARSPDMRGVKIEGREVSTPNNQGQTPEPDGIKSESSDYKTITTVGRNPLPSTQERVSQSFKMQPYALAAPAEFAKRQKMEMLKLAVQRILEAEKLSQQALPIIDPNEEEESSGQRQAAITFNSPLKTTWTLLVSKLIANSTRAGKSTPTNDSDGQLDSKMDVDDIDEDDPSSLEVDELRDMLLEFIIENLPQRQELAVQWLYEELRTDLKNASNTDYQPKYTHWLLKLITSAMPILQNNDRSLSKLLLDAPELNAEVVELLKADMDRRPDRYKATVLVLHDLALFRPPVRSQCLDVLLNCCTMQDKNKRAFAILDVRKWVPDHALSPVVEEFSIRTVRRLLEEPPEKVEPVVEPISEQDDTAAMEVSGDQQNGAQHDGTEQNGQVAQSTAAEWDEETVIPHLELYFALCSKKPELLNSLFDVYINTTPQVQRIIRQHITTLIRRIGMQSPKLLQIIGNFAPGGETLIIRFLVVLCDTVRPSPELVEVVKRVYQERNLDAKFLIPVISGFTKADIKQHMPKIVSLLNGTEAQRKIVRAVFSRIISDSGNVSAHMTPVELLVILHNTDQNVSPKQGIEAINICFSMTEEFTTEVISTVLQHLIDQPKIPLLYMVTLIRSVSEHPELVNLVLSLLQKLISKRIWTSPKLWEARSKINNCLTHFLKKTHPQSIKVVANLPKSQLMDVLTKVPSISNGLREFAERNGLMRVLVTMNEMGLIEEEQE
;
A
#
# COMPACT_ATOMS: atom_id res chain seq x y z
N MET A 1 25.43 49.97 15.73
CA MET A 1 25.47 48.93 14.68
C MET A 1 26.16 47.65 15.18
N SER A 2 27.43 47.66 15.57
CA SER A 2 28.13 46.44 16.08
C SER A 2 27.56 45.82 17.36
N LEU A 3 26.98 46.61 18.28
CA LEU A 3 26.32 46.08 19.49
C LEU A 3 24.96 45.42 19.21
N HIS A 4 24.29 45.81 18.12
CA HIS A 4 22.96 45.28 17.75
C HIS A 4 23.10 43.92 17.08
N LEU A 5 24.05 43.80 16.13
CA LEU A 5 24.44 42.54 15.49
C LEU A 5 24.88 41.48 16.51
N HIS A 6 25.62 41.88 17.55
CA HIS A 6 26.08 40.94 18.58
C HIS A 6 24.95 40.44 19.50
N HIS A 7 23.90 41.24 19.70
CA HIS A 7 22.71 40.83 20.45
C HIS A 7 21.84 39.85 19.64
N GLU A 8 21.67 40.13 18.35
CA GLU A 8 20.91 39.31 17.42
C GLU A 8 21.56 37.93 17.21
N GLU A 9 22.88 37.87 17.04
CA GLU A 9 23.64 36.60 16.99
C GLU A 9 23.47 35.77 18.27
N ARG A 10 23.42 36.44 19.44
CA ARG A 10 23.25 35.76 20.72
C ARG A 10 21.83 35.20 20.87
N HIS A 11 20.83 35.95 20.43
CA HIS A 11 19.43 35.52 20.44
C HIS A 11 19.22 34.32 19.50
N LEU A 12 19.84 34.35 18.31
CA LEU A 12 19.78 33.25 17.34
C LEU A 12 20.47 31.98 17.86
N ARG A 13 21.64 32.10 18.48
CA ARG A 13 22.33 30.96 19.11
C ARG A 13 21.50 30.33 20.22
N SER A 14 20.88 31.15 21.07
CA SER A 14 20.01 30.64 22.14
C SER A 14 18.80 29.86 21.62
N LEU A 15 18.25 30.26 20.46
CA LEU A 15 17.17 29.53 19.80
C LEU A 15 17.66 28.22 19.17
N GLN A 16 18.85 28.21 18.55
CA GLN A 16 19.47 27.00 18.00
C GLN A 16 19.80 25.96 19.08
N ASP A 17 20.34 26.43 20.22
CA ASP A 17 20.61 25.57 21.37
C ASP A 17 19.32 24.91 21.87
N PHE A 18 18.24 25.69 22.01
CA PHE A 18 16.91 25.18 22.35
C PHE A 18 16.41 24.12 21.35
N GLU A 19 16.49 24.39 20.05
CA GLU A 19 16.04 23.44 19.02
C GLU A 19 16.85 22.13 19.08
N SER A 20 18.16 22.20 19.35
CA SER A 20 19.02 21.02 19.46
C SER A 20 18.68 20.16 20.69
N GLU A 21 18.43 20.78 21.85
CA GLU A 21 18.13 20.06 23.08
C GLU A 21 16.72 19.46 23.07
N VAL A 22 15.73 20.18 22.53
CA VAL A 22 14.34 19.71 22.44
C VAL A 22 14.14 18.66 21.35
N ALA A 23 14.98 18.65 20.30
CA ALA A 23 14.98 17.58 19.30
C ALA A 23 15.38 16.22 19.91
N SER A 24 16.19 16.21 20.97
CA SER A 24 16.62 14.98 21.66
C SER A 24 15.55 14.43 22.60
N ASP A 25 14.94 15.28 23.43
CA ASP A 25 13.80 14.94 24.30
C ASP A 25 12.91 16.19 24.48
N PRO A 26 11.61 16.13 24.13
CA PRO A 26 10.67 17.24 24.31
C PRO A 26 10.54 17.76 25.75
N THR A 27 10.88 16.94 26.76
CA THR A 27 10.82 17.34 28.17
C THR A 27 11.94 18.30 28.57
N ASN A 28 13.04 18.37 27.80
CA ASN A 28 14.14 19.32 28.02
C ASN A 28 13.69 20.78 27.87
N ALA A 29 12.57 21.04 27.21
CA ALA A 29 11.97 22.38 27.12
C ALA A 29 11.68 23.00 28.49
N GLN A 30 11.56 22.19 29.55
CA GLN A 30 11.42 22.69 30.93
C GLN A 30 12.62 23.53 31.40
N VAL A 31 13.85 23.22 30.94
CA VAL A 31 15.08 23.92 31.33
C VAL A 31 15.08 25.37 30.81
N PHE A 32 14.41 25.61 29.68
CA PHE A 32 14.31 26.90 29.03
C PHE A 32 13.12 27.75 29.51
N ALA A 33 12.39 27.32 30.54
CA ALA A 33 11.33 28.11 31.17
C ALA A 33 11.89 29.22 32.08
N THR A 34 12.72 30.12 31.51
CA THR A 34 13.44 31.19 32.20
C THR A 34 13.06 32.57 31.65
N ASN A 35 13.27 33.63 32.45
CA ASN A 35 12.97 35.00 32.02
C ASN A 35 13.85 35.41 30.82
N ASP A 36 15.14 35.05 30.87
CA ASP A 36 16.10 35.41 29.82
C ASP A 36 15.72 34.81 28.46
N PHE A 37 15.28 33.54 28.42
CA PHE A 37 14.88 32.90 27.16
C PHE A 37 13.53 33.44 26.64
N LEU A 38 12.58 33.73 27.53
CA LEU A 38 11.31 34.34 27.13
C LEU A 38 11.50 35.78 26.62
N ASP A 39 12.44 36.54 27.19
CA ASP A 39 12.81 37.87 26.70
C ASP A 39 13.43 37.77 25.29
N VAL A 40 14.29 36.78 25.06
CA VAL A 40 14.85 36.48 23.72
C VAL A 40 13.73 36.16 22.72
N LEU A 41 12.81 35.26 23.07
CA LEU A 41 11.69 34.90 22.20
C LEU A 41 10.76 36.09 21.94
N SER A 42 10.48 36.91 22.95
CA SER A 42 9.64 38.10 22.80
C SER A 42 10.28 39.17 21.91
N SER A 43 11.61 39.34 21.99
CA SER A 43 12.38 40.20 21.08
C SER A 43 12.30 39.65 19.66
N LEU A 44 12.72 38.40 19.44
CA LEU A 44 12.75 37.78 18.11
C LEU A 44 11.38 37.80 17.41
N ILE A 45 10.30 37.49 18.14
CA ILE A 45 8.95 37.52 17.56
C ILE A 45 8.54 38.93 17.14
N LYS A 46 8.91 39.95 17.93
CA LYS A 46 8.55 41.33 17.65
C LYS A 46 9.41 41.90 16.52
N ASP A 47 10.73 41.71 16.60
CA ASP A 47 11.70 42.23 15.65
C ASP A 47 11.48 41.62 14.26
N SER A 48 11.31 40.29 14.16
CA SER A 48 11.01 39.63 12.88
C SER A 48 9.59 39.96 12.36
N TYR A 49 8.62 40.25 13.24
CA TYR A 49 7.29 40.71 12.79
C TYR A 49 7.35 42.12 12.20
N ASP A 50 8.04 43.05 12.87
CA ASP A 50 8.17 44.44 12.41
C ASP A 50 8.93 44.47 11.07
N GLN A 51 9.99 43.68 10.91
CA GLN A 51 10.74 43.55 9.65
C GLN A 51 9.91 42.93 8.51
N THR A 52 9.11 41.90 8.80
CA THR A 52 8.23 41.28 7.78
C THR A 52 7.02 42.13 7.42
N ALA A 53 6.67 43.12 8.25
CA ALA A 53 5.60 44.08 7.97
C ALA A 53 6.05 45.25 7.07
N GLU A 54 7.33 45.63 7.09
CA GLU A 54 7.87 46.81 6.37
C GLU A 54 8.33 46.52 4.93
N THR A 55 8.68 45.27 4.57
CA THR A 55 9.23 44.93 3.24
C THR A 55 8.48 43.80 2.52
N PRO A 56 7.93 44.02 1.31
CA PRO A 56 7.29 42.95 0.53
C PRO A 56 8.25 42.19 -0.41
N ASP A 57 8.33 40.86 -0.20
CA ASP A 57 8.45 39.75 -1.18
C ASP A 57 9.64 39.65 -2.17
N TYR A 58 10.70 40.45 -2.09
CA TYR A 58 11.81 40.38 -3.08
C TYR A 58 13.25 40.28 -2.54
N ASP A 59 13.46 40.04 -1.24
CA ASP A 59 14.81 40.00 -0.64
C ASP A 59 15.08 38.67 0.09
N GLU A 60 16.29 38.09 -0.05
CA GLU A 60 16.69 36.82 0.61
C GLU A 60 16.55 36.89 2.14
N ASN A 61 16.70 38.10 2.71
CA ASN A 61 16.52 38.35 4.14
C ASN A 61 15.06 38.14 4.60
N TYR A 62 14.06 38.38 3.73
CA TYR A 62 12.65 38.23 4.10
C TYR A 62 12.27 36.76 4.34
N GLU A 63 12.82 35.82 3.55
CA GLU A 63 12.59 34.39 3.76
C GLU A 63 13.24 33.89 5.06
N SER A 64 14.46 34.35 5.36
CA SER A 64 15.18 34.05 6.60
C SER A 64 14.43 34.55 7.84
N GLU A 65 13.93 35.80 7.80
CA GLU A 65 13.13 36.37 8.90
C GLU A 65 11.81 35.63 9.12
N ILE A 66 11.16 35.17 8.05
CA ILE A 66 9.97 34.33 8.16
C ILE A 66 10.30 32.99 8.82
N GLU A 67 11.44 32.37 8.49
CA GLU A 67 11.90 31.14 9.12
C GLU A 67 12.19 31.33 10.61
N LEU A 68 12.90 32.39 10.95
CA LEU A 68 13.18 32.78 12.32
C LEU A 68 11.89 32.99 13.12
N LEU A 69 10.94 33.75 12.57
CA LEU A 69 9.63 34.00 13.19
C LEU A 69 8.84 32.70 13.40
N LYS A 70 8.82 31.80 12.40
CA LYS A 70 8.18 30.48 12.53
C LYS A 70 8.83 29.64 13.64
N SER A 71 10.15 29.62 13.73
CA SER A 71 10.89 28.86 14.74
C SER A 71 10.69 29.42 16.15
N ALA A 72 10.76 30.74 16.33
CA ALA A 72 10.53 31.40 17.61
C ALA A 72 9.11 31.14 18.15
N VAL A 73 8.08 31.21 17.29
CA VAL A 73 6.69 30.90 17.70
C VAL A 73 6.51 29.43 18.08
N ARG A 74 7.16 28.49 17.39
CA ARG A 74 7.13 27.06 17.74
C ARG A 74 7.87 26.76 19.05
N ALA A 75 9.01 27.40 19.28
CA ALA A 75 9.75 27.31 20.52
C ALA A 75 8.90 27.81 21.70
N PHE A 76 8.28 28.98 21.54
CA PHE A 76 7.36 29.54 22.53
C PHE A 76 6.19 28.60 22.86
N ALA A 77 5.55 28.02 21.83
CA ALA A 77 4.45 27.06 22.02
C ALA A 77 4.86 25.80 22.80
N THR A 78 6.14 25.43 22.78
CA THR A 78 6.67 24.26 23.49
C THR A 78 7.05 24.58 24.94
N VAL A 79 7.57 25.79 25.20
CA VAL A 79 8.02 26.23 26.53
C VAL A 79 6.88 26.73 27.41
N VAL A 80 5.85 27.37 26.84
CA VAL A 80 4.78 28.03 27.60
C VAL A 80 4.04 27.13 28.61
N PRO A 81 3.79 25.82 28.40
CA PRO A 81 3.16 24.98 29.41
C PRO A 81 4.02 24.84 30.68
N TYR A 82 5.34 24.72 30.53
CA TYR A 82 6.28 24.61 31.64
C TYR A 82 6.43 25.93 32.40
N VAL A 83 6.38 27.06 31.68
CA VAL A 83 6.31 28.40 32.29
C VAL A 83 5.05 28.53 33.14
N PHE A 84 3.90 28.15 32.60
CA PHE A 84 2.63 28.18 33.34
C PHE A 84 2.66 27.29 34.59
N SER A 85 3.21 26.08 34.50
CA SER A 85 3.40 25.19 35.65
C SER A 85 4.30 25.82 36.73
N SER A 86 5.40 26.46 36.32
CA SER A 86 6.32 27.16 37.23
C SER A 86 5.66 28.36 37.91
N VAL A 87 4.87 29.16 37.18
CA VAL A 87 4.13 30.30 37.74
C VAL A 87 3.03 29.83 38.71
N CYS A 88 2.34 28.72 38.42
CA CYS A 88 1.37 28.13 39.35
C CYS A 88 2.01 27.67 40.68
N GLN A 89 3.30 27.33 40.67
CA GLN A 89 4.06 26.93 41.85
C GLN A 89 4.70 28.10 42.58
N ASN A 90 5.08 29.17 41.86
CA ASN A 90 5.79 30.34 42.38
C ASN A 90 5.10 31.66 41.99
N GLU A 91 4.40 32.26 42.96
CA GLU A 91 3.68 33.53 42.77
C GLU A 91 4.61 34.75 42.58
N ALA A 92 5.89 34.64 42.90
CA ALA A 92 6.87 35.73 42.76
C ALA A 92 7.31 35.98 41.31
N GLU A 93 7.05 35.03 40.39
CA GLU A 93 7.48 35.08 38.99
C GLU A 93 6.55 35.93 38.11
N THR A 94 6.28 37.17 38.52
CA THR A 94 5.36 38.09 37.81
C THR A 94 5.88 38.43 36.40
N ARG A 95 7.19 38.55 36.23
CA ARG A 95 7.84 38.88 34.95
C ARG A 95 7.67 37.76 33.90
N LEU A 96 7.81 36.49 34.30
CA LEU A 96 7.58 35.34 33.41
C LEU A 96 6.18 35.38 32.80
N TRP A 97 5.17 35.65 33.64
CA TRP A 97 3.79 35.71 33.16
C TRP A 97 3.49 36.94 32.31
N GLN A 98 4.06 38.11 32.64
CA GLN A 98 3.95 39.31 31.82
C GLN A 98 4.46 39.09 30.39
N ASN A 99 5.61 38.45 30.24
CA ASN A 99 6.15 38.11 28.91
C ASN A 99 5.23 37.16 28.13
N VAL A 100 4.64 36.16 28.80
CA VAL A 100 3.65 35.27 28.19
C VAL A 100 2.42 36.05 27.71
N VAL A 101 1.93 37.01 28.50
CA VAL A 101 0.79 37.85 28.12
C VAL A 101 1.11 38.71 26.89
N VAL A 102 2.29 39.31 26.83
CA VAL A 102 2.74 40.11 25.67
C VAL A 102 2.79 39.25 24.41
N VAL A 103 3.53 38.14 24.43
CA VAL A 103 3.67 37.27 23.24
C VAL A 103 2.32 36.68 22.83
N LYS A 104 1.47 36.28 23.79
CA LYS A 104 0.12 35.79 23.52
C LYS A 104 -0.74 36.85 22.82
N SER A 105 -0.67 38.12 23.22
CA SER A 105 -1.39 39.21 22.55
C SER A 105 -0.90 39.40 21.10
N THR A 106 0.41 39.42 20.87
CA THR A 106 1.00 39.51 19.53
C THR A 106 0.57 38.36 18.62
N ILE A 107 0.50 37.14 19.15
CA ILE A 107 0.04 35.96 18.39
C ILE A 107 -1.42 36.13 17.99
N MET A 108 -2.29 36.52 18.93
CA MET A 108 -3.73 36.59 18.74
C MET A 108 -4.17 37.73 17.81
N ASP A 109 -3.53 38.89 17.92
CA ASP A 109 -3.92 40.11 17.21
C ASP A 109 -3.22 40.23 15.85
N SER A 110 -1.92 39.89 15.78
CA SER A 110 -1.09 40.12 14.59
C SER A 110 -0.79 38.84 13.79
N LEU A 111 -0.22 37.81 14.42
CA LEU A 111 0.35 36.67 13.69
C LEU A 111 -0.70 35.73 13.07
N VAL A 112 -1.90 35.67 13.64
CA VAL A 112 -3.04 34.92 13.09
C VAL A 112 -3.48 35.45 11.72
N HIS A 113 -3.32 36.74 11.48
CA HIS A 113 -3.70 37.40 10.21
C HIS A 113 -2.49 37.69 9.31
N HIS A 114 -1.33 37.09 9.61
CA HIS A 114 -0.09 37.29 8.86
C HIS A 114 -0.21 36.84 7.39
N GLN A 115 0.47 37.53 6.47
CA GLN A 115 0.42 37.23 5.03
C GLN A 115 0.93 35.81 4.75
N ASN A 116 2.09 35.46 5.32
CA ASN A 116 2.70 34.12 5.20
C ASN A 116 1.85 33.01 5.87
N GLN A 117 1.60 31.92 5.15
CA GLN A 117 0.80 30.79 5.64
C GLN A 117 1.49 29.98 6.74
N GLY A 118 2.81 29.83 6.68
CA GLY A 118 3.59 29.07 7.67
C GLY A 118 3.57 29.71 9.06
N VAL A 119 3.63 31.05 9.11
CA VAL A 119 3.48 31.83 10.35
C VAL A 119 2.08 31.63 10.94
N ARG A 120 1.03 31.71 10.11
CA ARG A 120 -0.35 31.43 10.54
C ARG A 120 -0.51 30.02 11.13
N PHE A 121 0.13 29.00 10.54
CA PHE A 121 0.07 27.64 11.08
C PHE A 121 0.72 27.53 12.45
N ALA A 122 1.88 28.17 12.65
CA ALA A 122 2.56 28.22 13.95
C ALA A 122 1.70 28.95 15.00
N ALA A 123 1.07 30.08 14.64
CA ALA A 123 0.15 30.82 15.50
C ALA A 123 -1.08 29.97 15.90
N ILE A 124 -1.75 29.32 14.94
CA ILE A 124 -2.89 28.42 15.20
C ILE A 124 -2.48 27.27 16.14
N LYS A 125 -1.27 26.73 15.97
CA LYS A 125 -0.74 25.69 16.85
C LYS A 125 -0.52 26.20 18.27
N CYS A 126 -0.03 27.43 18.43
CA CYS A 126 0.15 28.05 19.73
C CYS A 126 -1.21 28.29 20.44
N ILE A 127 -2.21 28.76 19.71
CA ILE A 127 -3.60 28.90 20.21
C ILE A 127 -4.13 27.55 20.73
N GLN A 128 -3.88 26.48 19.99
CA GLN A 128 -4.25 25.13 20.42
C GLN A 128 -3.62 24.76 21.78
N VAL A 129 -2.35 25.13 22.02
CA VAL A 129 -1.65 24.88 23.28
C VAL A 129 -2.25 25.72 24.42
N PHE A 130 -2.53 27.01 24.19
CA PHE A 130 -3.17 27.87 25.19
C PHE A 130 -4.52 27.33 25.64
N ILE A 131 -5.37 26.91 24.69
CA ILE A 131 -6.69 26.36 25.01
C ILE A 131 -6.56 25.09 25.87
N LEU A 132 -5.60 24.20 25.58
CA LEU A 132 -5.36 23.00 26.39
C LEU A 132 -4.90 23.32 27.81
N MET A 133 -3.99 24.28 27.94
CA MET A 133 -3.40 24.72 29.21
C MET A 133 -4.43 25.45 30.11
N GLN A 134 -5.25 26.33 29.52
CA GLN A 134 -6.20 27.19 30.24
C GLN A 134 -7.59 26.55 30.45
N SER A 135 -7.80 25.29 30.05
CA SER A 135 -9.07 24.58 30.22
C SER A 135 -9.00 23.50 31.30
N ARG A 136 -10.15 23.23 31.93
CA ARG A 136 -10.31 22.15 32.92
C ARG A 136 -10.26 20.78 32.23
N LYS A 137 -9.66 19.80 32.90
CA LYS A 137 -9.73 18.38 32.52
C LYS A 137 -11.01 17.76 33.10
N GLU A 138 -11.81 17.08 32.27
CA GLU A 138 -12.94 16.28 32.75
C GLU A 138 -12.47 14.98 33.41
N VAL A 139 -13.18 14.55 34.45
CA VAL A 139 -12.86 13.40 35.33
C VAL A 139 -12.68 12.07 34.58
N ASN A 140 -13.21 11.96 33.34
CA ASN A 140 -13.18 10.73 32.55
C ASN A 140 -12.11 10.73 31.42
N SER A 141 -11.21 11.71 31.37
CA SER A 141 -10.15 11.75 30.35
C SER A 141 -8.91 10.95 30.81
N SER A 142 -8.71 9.75 30.22
CA SER A 142 -7.53 8.88 30.39
C SER A 142 -6.23 9.42 29.75
N SER A 143 -6.06 10.74 29.70
CA SER A 143 -4.87 11.39 29.16
C SER A 143 -3.68 11.31 30.13
N SER A 144 -2.51 11.04 29.55
CA SER A 144 -1.14 11.02 30.09
C SER A 144 -0.93 11.70 31.44
N SER A 145 -0.15 11.06 32.32
CA SER A 145 0.18 11.51 33.69
C SER A 145 0.82 12.90 33.81
N ASN A 146 1.19 13.56 32.70
CA ASN A 146 1.87 14.87 32.64
C ASN A 146 1.04 16.01 31.98
N ASP A 147 -0.30 15.94 31.92
CA ASP A 147 -1.11 17.00 31.27
C ASP A 147 -1.24 18.27 32.14
N ILE A 148 -0.51 19.33 31.76
CA ILE A 148 -0.54 20.66 32.40
C ILE A 148 -1.87 21.34 32.07
N ASN A 149 -2.65 21.69 33.10
CA ASN A 149 -3.97 22.25 32.94
C ASN A 149 -4.32 23.20 34.10
N ILE A 150 -5.46 23.87 34.00
CA ILE A 150 -5.85 24.91 34.96
C ILE A 150 -6.07 24.40 36.40
N SER A 151 -6.23 23.09 36.61
CA SER A 151 -6.32 22.50 37.97
C SER A 151 -5.05 22.66 38.80
N LEU A 152 -3.93 23.06 38.18
CA LEU A 152 -2.67 23.36 38.87
C LEU A 152 -2.74 24.68 39.68
N ILE A 153 -3.68 25.57 39.36
CA ILE A 153 -3.86 26.84 40.07
C ILE A 153 -4.50 26.58 41.43
N ARG A 154 -3.85 27.01 42.51
CA ARG A 154 -4.40 26.93 43.87
C ARG A 154 -5.48 27.99 44.09
N THR A 155 -6.45 27.70 44.96
CA THR A 155 -7.50 28.66 45.34
C THR A 155 -6.88 29.88 46.04
N GLY A 156 -7.09 31.08 45.48
CA GLY A 156 -6.55 32.35 46.03
C GLY A 156 -5.19 32.80 45.49
N HIS A 157 -4.76 32.29 44.33
CA HIS A 157 -3.52 32.71 43.65
C HIS A 157 -3.52 34.22 43.33
N ARG A 158 -2.47 34.95 43.72
CA ARG A 158 -2.42 36.43 43.60
C ARG A 158 -2.27 36.97 42.17
N LEU A 159 -1.64 36.20 41.29
CA LEU A 159 -1.29 36.62 39.92
C LEU A 159 -2.20 36.03 38.83
N LEU A 160 -2.82 34.87 39.05
CA LEU A 160 -3.55 34.10 38.03
C LEU A 160 -4.98 33.91 38.49
N ASN A 161 -5.94 34.39 37.72
CA ASN A 161 -7.35 34.13 37.97
C ASN A 161 -7.84 32.97 37.08
N ALA A 162 -8.25 31.87 37.70
CA ALA A 162 -8.67 30.68 36.97
C ALA A 162 -9.92 30.92 36.11
N ASP A 163 -10.85 31.76 36.55
CA ASP A 163 -12.07 32.02 35.80
C ASP A 163 -11.81 32.92 34.58
N GLU A 164 -10.94 33.93 34.71
CA GLU A 164 -10.51 34.77 33.59
C GLU A 164 -9.77 33.96 32.51
N LEU A 165 -8.90 33.01 32.92
CA LEU A 165 -8.19 32.16 31.97
C LEU A 165 -9.14 31.19 31.24
N ILE A 166 -10.20 30.71 31.90
CA ILE A 166 -11.23 29.88 31.25
C ILE A 166 -12.04 30.72 30.25
N GLU A 167 -12.39 31.96 30.60
CA GLU A 167 -13.06 32.87 29.67
C GLU A 167 -12.16 33.19 28.47
N GLU A 168 -10.86 33.38 28.70
CA GLU A 168 -9.86 33.58 27.66
C GLU A 168 -9.77 32.39 26.70
N ALA A 169 -9.71 31.16 27.23
CA ALA A 169 -9.71 29.94 26.41
C ALA A 169 -10.99 29.83 25.56
N ASN A 170 -12.15 30.19 26.11
CA ASN A 170 -13.40 30.23 25.36
C ASN A 170 -13.39 31.32 24.28
N SER A 171 -12.76 32.47 24.54
CA SER A 171 -12.56 33.54 23.56
C SER A 171 -11.68 33.08 22.40
N MET A 172 -10.59 32.34 22.68
CA MET A 172 -9.71 31.78 21.65
C MET A 172 -10.43 30.77 20.76
N ILE A 173 -11.32 29.93 21.30
CA ILE A 173 -12.17 29.02 20.50
C ILE A 173 -13.11 29.82 19.58
N LYS A 174 -13.74 30.89 20.09
CA LYS A 174 -14.56 31.79 19.25
C LYS A 174 -13.73 32.47 18.17
N LYS A 175 -12.48 32.82 18.45
CA LYS A 175 -11.55 33.36 17.44
C LYS A 175 -11.25 32.30 16.38
N MET A 176 -10.95 31.05 16.74
CA MET A 176 -10.79 29.95 15.77
C MET A 176 -12.05 29.73 14.91
N GLU A 177 -13.24 29.86 15.49
CA GLU A 177 -14.51 29.84 14.76
C GLU A 177 -14.60 31.00 13.76
N SER A 178 -14.24 32.22 14.18
CA SER A 178 -14.27 33.40 13.30
C SER A 178 -13.31 33.25 12.11
N LEU A 179 -12.15 32.63 12.32
CA LEU A 179 -11.16 32.37 11.26
C LEU A 179 -11.65 31.31 10.27
N LEU A 180 -12.43 30.32 10.71
CA LEU A 180 -13.05 29.35 9.80
C LEU A 180 -14.11 30.00 8.89
N LYS A 181 -14.71 31.11 9.33
CA LYS A 181 -15.73 31.86 8.58
C LYS A 181 -15.17 33.07 7.81
N ASP A 182 -13.90 33.42 8.03
CA ASP A 182 -13.27 34.56 7.38
C ASP A 182 -13.05 34.28 5.89
N PRO A 183 -13.62 35.09 4.98
CA PRO A 183 -13.52 34.86 3.54
C PRO A 183 -12.09 34.99 3.00
N THR A 184 -11.17 35.60 3.73
CA THR A 184 -9.77 35.82 3.32
C THR A 184 -8.84 34.63 3.60
N MET A 185 -9.35 33.61 4.30
CA MET A 185 -8.55 32.46 4.71
C MET A 185 -8.39 31.41 3.60
N THR A 186 -7.17 30.90 3.45
CA THR A 186 -6.84 29.92 2.41
C THR A 186 -7.22 28.50 2.84
N GLY A 187 -7.55 27.63 1.87
CA GLY A 187 -7.89 26.23 2.12
C GLY A 187 -6.92 25.47 3.05
N PRO A 188 -5.58 25.59 2.87
CA PRO A 188 -4.60 24.99 3.77
C PRO A 188 -4.68 25.50 5.22
N THR A 189 -4.96 26.79 5.42
CA THR A 189 -5.13 27.40 6.75
C THR A 189 -6.36 26.86 7.45
N ILE A 190 -7.48 26.70 6.73
CA ILE A 190 -8.69 26.08 7.24
C ILE A 190 -8.41 24.63 7.66
N THR A 191 -7.70 23.85 6.84
CA THR A 191 -7.29 22.48 7.19
C THR A 191 -6.39 22.44 8.42
N ALA A 192 -5.47 23.40 8.59
CA ALA A 192 -4.63 23.49 9.79
C ALA A 192 -5.46 23.74 11.06
N ILE A 193 -6.46 24.62 10.99
CA ILE A 193 -7.43 24.85 12.09
C ILE A 193 -8.19 23.55 12.39
N LEU A 194 -8.70 22.85 11.39
CA LEU A 194 -9.41 21.57 11.55
C LEU A 194 -8.54 20.49 12.22
N ASN A 195 -7.27 20.40 11.84
CA ASN A 195 -6.32 19.45 12.44
C ASN A 195 -5.99 19.80 13.90
N SER A 196 -5.99 21.09 14.25
CA SER A 196 -5.79 21.55 15.64
C SER A 196 -7.01 21.28 16.54
N ILE A 197 -8.21 21.17 15.98
CA ILE A 197 -9.45 20.85 16.70
C ILE A 197 -9.51 19.39 17.18
N ILE A 198 -8.93 18.44 16.42
CA ILE A 198 -8.92 17.01 16.79
C ILE A 198 -8.34 16.76 18.20
N PRO A 199 -7.10 17.18 18.52
CA PRO A 199 -6.52 17.00 19.85
C PRO A 199 -7.26 17.81 20.94
N LEU A 200 -7.86 18.96 20.60
CA LEU A 200 -8.70 19.72 21.54
C LEU A 200 -9.92 18.90 21.97
N MET A 201 -10.69 18.37 21.01
CA MET A 201 -11.89 17.57 21.28
C MET A 201 -11.56 16.26 22.01
N LYS A 202 -10.43 15.62 21.70
CA LYS A 202 -9.99 14.39 22.40
C LYS A 202 -9.58 14.64 23.85
N ARG A 203 -8.80 15.69 24.12
CA ARG A 203 -8.26 15.99 25.46
C ARG A 203 -9.23 16.80 26.33
N ARG A 204 -10.17 17.54 25.71
CA ARG A 204 -11.15 18.42 26.36
C ARG A 204 -12.54 18.20 25.75
N PRO A 205 -13.24 17.11 26.10
CA PRO A 205 -14.55 16.76 25.52
C PRO A 205 -15.64 17.81 25.76
N GLN A 206 -15.51 18.66 26.79
CA GLN A 206 -16.37 19.82 27.07
C GLN A 206 -16.53 20.81 25.90
N PHE A 207 -15.59 20.84 24.94
CA PHE A 207 -15.68 21.71 23.76
C PHE A 207 -16.41 21.05 22.58
N ILE A 208 -16.72 19.75 22.65
CA ILE A 208 -17.39 19.01 21.57
C ILE A 208 -18.76 19.61 21.20
N PRO A 209 -19.65 19.91 22.17
CA PRO A 209 -20.94 20.52 21.86
C PRO A 209 -20.83 21.90 21.20
N LYS A 210 -19.74 22.64 21.44
CA LYS A 210 -19.49 23.96 20.84
C LYS A 210 -18.89 23.84 19.43
N LEU A 211 -18.07 22.83 19.18
CA LEU A 211 -17.32 22.66 17.93
C LEU A 211 -18.10 21.86 16.86
N ILE A 212 -19.00 20.96 17.24
CA ILE A 212 -19.83 20.20 16.30
C ILE A 212 -20.65 21.13 15.36
N PRO A 213 -21.40 22.13 15.86
CA PRO A 213 -22.19 23.00 15.00
C PRO A 213 -21.35 23.78 13.99
N ILE A 214 -20.11 24.13 14.37
CA ILE A 214 -19.13 24.83 13.53
C ILE A 214 -18.65 23.90 12.41
N LEU A 215 -18.29 22.65 12.74
CA LEU A 215 -17.84 21.65 11.77
C LEU A 215 -18.94 21.22 10.80
N VAL A 216 -20.19 21.10 11.26
CA VAL A 216 -21.33 20.73 10.40
C VAL A 216 -21.69 21.86 9.43
N ASN A 217 -21.59 23.12 9.86
CA ASN A 217 -21.99 24.28 9.08
C ASN A 217 -20.82 25.10 8.52
N TRP A 218 -19.62 24.51 8.42
CA TRP A 218 -18.39 25.23 8.02
C TRP A 218 -18.50 25.94 6.66
N ASN A 219 -19.33 25.43 5.75
CA ASN A 219 -19.51 25.92 4.38
C ASN A 219 -20.84 26.68 4.17
N ARG A 220 -21.47 27.22 5.23
CA ARG A 220 -22.77 27.90 5.17
C ARG A 220 -22.70 29.30 5.81
N PRO A 221 -22.67 30.39 5.01
CA PRO A 221 -22.64 30.46 3.53
C PRO A 221 -21.27 30.02 2.95
N PRO A 222 -21.23 29.59 1.68
CA PRO A 222 -19.98 29.13 1.07
C PRO A 222 -18.96 30.26 0.93
N PRO A 223 -17.68 30.07 1.31
CA PRO A 223 -16.65 31.10 1.18
C PRO A 223 -16.44 31.46 -0.30
N SER A 224 -16.63 32.73 -0.65
CA SER A 224 -16.59 33.20 -2.05
C SER A 224 -15.20 33.18 -2.69
N GLN A 225 -14.12 33.03 -1.90
CA GLN A 225 -12.73 33.05 -2.38
C GLN A 225 -12.11 31.66 -2.59
N LEU A 226 -12.74 30.58 -2.11
CA LEU A 226 -12.18 29.23 -2.23
C LEU A 226 -12.54 28.58 -3.56
N SER A 227 -11.56 27.96 -4.23
CA SER A 227 -11.83 27.19 -5.44
C SER A 227 -12.71 25.98 -5.14
N SER A 228 -13.43 25.49 -6.15
CA SER A 228 -14.25 24.27 -6.04
C SER A 228 -13.44 23.04 -5.58
N VAL A 229 -12.16 22.98 -5.92
CA VAL A 229 -11.22 21.95 -5.49
C VAL A 229 -10.84 22.13 -4.02
N GLN A 230 -10.54 23.36 -3.60
CA GLN A 230 -10.21 23.66 -2.20
C GLN A 230 -11.40 23.39 -1.27
N MET A 231 -12.62 23.74 -1.69
CA MET A 231 -13.83 23.41 -0.93
C MET A 231 -14.02 21.90 -0.75
N ARG A 232 -13.78 21.10 -1.80
CA ARG A 232 -13.83 19.63 -1.70
C ARG A 232 -12.74 19.07 -0.77
N ASN A 233 -11.55 19.67 -0.76
CA ASN A 233 -10.45 19.24 0.10
C ASN A 233 -10.72 19.54 1.58
N VAL A 234 -11.29 20.70 1.87
CA VAL A 234 -11.73 21.05 3.22
C VAL A 234 -12.89 20.14 3.66
N ASP A 235 -13.86 19.85 2.80
CA ASP A 235 -14.96 18.93 3.10
C ASP A 235 -14.48 17.52 3.48
N LYS A 236 -13.50 17.00 2.74
CA LYS A 236 -12.81 15.75 3.08
C LYS A 236 -12.10 15.82 4.43
N SER A 237 -11.48 16.96 4.73
CA SER A 237 -10.77 17.17 6.00
C SER A 237 -11.74 17.19 7.19
N VAL A 238 -12.90 17.83 7.06
CA VAL A 238 -13.97 17.80 8.07
C VAL A 238 -14.49 16.37 8.29
N LYS A 239 -14.72 15.61 7.22
CA LYS A 239 -15.10 14.19 7.31
C LYS A 239 -14.05 13.35 8.03
N LEU A 240 -12.77 13.61 7.76
CA LEU A 240 -11.65 12.92 8.41
C LEU A 240 -11.55 13.26 9.91
N VAL A 241 -11.83 14.50 10.31
CA VAL A 241 -11.92 14.93 11.71
C VAL A 241 -12.96 14.07 12.44
N PHE A 242 -14.19 13.99 11.91
CA PHE A 242 -15.25 13.18 12.51
C PHE A 242 -14.90 11.69 12.60
N ILE A 243 -14.33 11.10 11.53
CA ILE A 243 -13.87 9.70 11.55
C ILE A 243 -12.84 9.47 12.66
N THR A 244 -11.90 10.40 12.82
CA THR A 244 -10.83 10.32 13.82
C THR A 244 -11.35 10.45 15.25
N LEU A 245 -12.42 11.22 15.45
CA LEU A 245 -13.09 11.38 16.74
C LEU A 245 -13.98 10.18 17.08
N ILE A 246 -14.76 9.67 16.12
CA ILE A 246 -15.63 8.48 16.29
C ILE A 246 -14.81 7.24 16.67
N ARG A 247 -13.62 7.10 16.08
CA ARG A 247 -12.66 6.01 16.38
C ARG A 247 -11.99 6.15 17.73
N SER A 248 -12.04 7.31 18.37
CA SER A 248 -11.40 7.54 19.66
C SER A 248 -12.18 6.80 20.76
N GLU A 249 -11.51 5.95 21.53
CA GLU A 249 -12.11 5.26 22.68
C GLU A 249 -12.48 6.23 23.81
N GLN A 250 -11.71 7.32 23.94
CA GLN A 250 -11.93 8.40 24.91
C GLN A 250 -13.27 9.15 24.73
N LEU A 251 -13.91 9.01 23.56
CA LEU A 251 -15.16 9.69 23.21
C LEU A 251 -16.32 8.72 23.02
N SER A 252 -16.26 7.53 23.62
CA SER A 252 -17.29 6.49 23.51
C SER A 252 -18.68 6.97 23.94
N SER A 253 -18.77 7.80 24.98
CA SER A 253 -20.03 8.40 25.48
C SER A 253 -20.69 9.40 24.53
N GLN A 254 -19.90 10.09 23.70
CA GLN A 254 -20.35 11.10 22.72
C GLN A 254 -20.35 10.56 21.29
N ARG A 255 -20.08 9.25 21.10
CA ARG A 255 -19.94 8.63 19.77
C ARG A 255 -21.21 8.76 18.94
N THR A 256 -22.38 8.61 19.56
CA THR A 256 -23.68 8.71 18.87
C THR A 256 -23.92 10.12 18.32
N GLU A 257 -23.58 11.14 19.10
CA GLU A 257 -23.66 12.55 18.69
C GLU A 257 -22.71 12.85 17.52
N LEU A 258 -21.48 12.32 17.57
CA LEU A 258 -20.49 12.46 16.50
C LEU A 258 -20.90 11.73 15.20
N ILE A 259 -21.54 10.57 15.30
CA ILE A 259 -22.06 9.83 14.13
C ILE A 259 -23.20 10.63 13.48
N ASN A 260 -24.11 11.18 14.28
CA ASN A 260 -25.21 12.02 13.79
C ASN A 260 -24.67 13.29 13.11
N ALA A 261 -23.66 13.93 13.72
CA ALA A 261 -22.98 15.09 13.15
C ALA A 261 -22.23 14.76 11.84
N PHE A 262 -21.59 13.58 11.76
CA PHE A 262 -20.93 13.10 10.54
C PHE A 262 -21.93 12.92 9.39
N GLY A 263 -23.11 12.37 9.69
CA GLY A 263 -24.23 12.31 8.74
C GLY A 263 -24.67 13.69 8.26
N ALA A 264 -24.85 14.63 9.20
CA ALA A 264 -25.24 16.01 8.89
C ALA A 264 -24.18 16.78 8.06
N ALA A 265 -22.90 16.45 8.21
CA ALA A 265 -21.79 16.97 7.41
C ALA A 265 -21.64 16.26 6.04
N GLY A 266 -22.59 15.42 5.64
CA GLY A 266 -22.60 14.74 4.34
C GLY A 266 -21.71 13.50 4.24
N GLY A 267 -21.41 12.86 5.37
CA GLY A 267 -20.72 11.57 5.44
C GLY A 267 -21.68 10.38 5.51
N ASP A 268 -21.37 9.28 4.82
CA ASP A 268 -22.17 8.06 4.89
C ASP A 268 -21.73 7.20 6.08
N ALA A 269 -22.49 7.29 7.17
CA ALA A 269 -22.26 6.50 8.37
C ALA A 269 -22.45 4.99 8.12
N ALA A 270 -23.38 4.60 7.23
CA ALA A 270 -23.67 3.19 6.93
C ALA A 270 -22.48 2.54 6.20
N ALA A 271 -21.91 3.21 5.19
CA ALA A 271 -20.72 2.72 4.49
C ALA A 271 -19.49 2.56 5.41
N MET A 272 -19.34 3.44 6.41
CA MET A 272 -18.25 3.37 7.39
C MET A 272 -18.32 2.11 8.28
N PHE A 273 -19.51 1.74 8.76
CA PHE A 273 -19.72 0.58 9.63
C PHE A 273 -19.88 -0.74 8.85
N GLN A 274 -20.48 -0.71 7.66
CA GLN A 274 -20.62 -1.89 6.78
C GLN A 274 -19.28 -2.41 6.29
N SER A 275 -18.35 -1.51 5.92
CA SER A 275 -16.99 -1.89 5.53
C SER A 275 -16.22 -2.64 6.63
N ARG A 276 -16.60 -2.44 7.91
CA ARG A 276 -16.03 -3.17 9.06
C ARG A 276 -16.71 -4.51 9.27
N SER A 277 -18.05 -4.56 9.23
CA SER A 277 -18.79 -5.83 9.34
C SER A 277 -18.41 -6.81 8.21
N GLN A 278 -18.21 -6.30 7.00
CA GLN A 278 -17.84 -7.11 5.84
C GLN A 278 -16.40 -7.63 5.93
N LYS A 279 -15.44 -6.81 6.45
CA LYS A 279 -14.06 -7.25 6.71
C LYS A 279 -13.93 -8.23 7.88
N LEU A 280 -14.75 -8.08 8.92
CA LEU A 280 -14.82 -9.05 10.02
C LEU A 280 -15.45 -10.36 9.55
N LYS A 281 -16.55 -10.31 8.77
CA LYS A 281 -17.17 -11.49 8.16
C LYS A 281 -16.24 -12.19 7.15
N GLU A 282 -15.47 -11.46 6.36
CA GLU A 282 -14.43 -12.03 5.48
C GLU A 282 -13.30 -12.69 6.28
N LYS A 283 -12.93 -12.12 7.43
CA LYS A 283 -11.91 -12.70 8.32
C LYS A 283 -12.43 -13.97 9.00
N GLU A 284 -13.66 -13.96 9.51
CA GLU A 284 -14.35 -15.11 10.11
C GLU A 284 -14.60 -16.23 9.09
N MET A 285 -15.02 -15.88 7.86
CA MET A 285 -15.22 -16.84 6.76
C MET A 285 -13.90 -17.51 6.38
N ARG A 286 -12.80 -16.74 6.28
CA ARG A 286 -11.45 -17.29 6.04
C ARG A 286 -10.93 -18.15 7.19
N GLU A 287 -11.31 -17.85 8.43
CA GLU A 287 -10.98 -18.68 9.58
C GLU A 287 -11.82 -19.97 9.63
N ARG A 288 -13.07 -19.93 9.16
CA ARG A 288 -13.94 -21.11 9.00
C ARG A 288 -13.45 -22.03 7.89
N GLU A 289 -13.12 -21.47 6.72
CA GLU A 289 -12.53 -22.22 5.60
C GLU A 289 -11.21 -22.90 6.01
N ARG A 290 -10.42 -22.26 6.88
CA ARG A 290 -9.20 -22.85 7.45
C ARG A 290 -9.47 -23.99 8.43
N ARG A 291 -10.58 -23.95 9.18
CA ARG A 291 -11.00 -25.03 10.09
C ARG A 291 -11.54 -26.23 9.30
N ASP A 292 -12.40 -25.99 8.30
CA ASP A 292 -12.94 -27.05 7.44
C ASP A 292 -11.80 -27.77 6.68
N SER A 293 -10.82 -27.01 6.17
CA SER A 293 -9.61 -27.55 5.53
C SER A 293 -8.72 -28.39 6.46
N SER A 294 -8.85 -28.20 7.78
CA SER A 294 -8.05 -28.91 8.79
C SER A 294 -8.75 -30.17 9.32
N GLU A 295 -10.08 -30.20 9.32
CA GLU A 295 -10.88 -31.38 9.67
C GLU A 295 -10.89 -32.42 8.53
N GLU A 296 -10.90 -31.97 7.28
CA GLU A 296 -10.88 -32.85 6.09
C GLU A 296 -9.56 -33.62 5.93
N ARG A 297 -8.47 -33.16 6.57
CA ARG A 297 -7.17 -33.85 6.64
C ARG A 297 -7.06 -34.90 7.76
N ARG A 298 -8.01 -34.93 8.71
CA ARG A 298 -8.00 -35.90 9.83
C ARG A 298 -8.88 -37.12 9.59
N SER A 299 -9.72 -37.15 8.54
CA SER A 299 -10.64 -38.26 8.27
C SER A 299 -10.24 -39.11 7.05
N GLY A 300 -9.33 -40.07 7.26
CA GLY A 300 -9.16 -41.25 6.42
C GLY A 300 -8.12 -42.18 7.06
N LYS A 301 -8.33 -43.46 7.36
CA LYS A 301 -9.44 -44.41 7.14
C LYS A 301 -9.07 -45.69 7.94
N ARG A 302 -10.00 -46.34 8.67
CA ARG A 302 -10.17 -47.83 8.88
C ARG A 302 -11.09 -48.19 10.08
N PRO A 303 -11.68 -49.42 10.15
CA PRO A 303 -13.12 -49.64 10.07
C PRO A 303 -13.80 -50.06 11.40
N VAL A 304 -15.13 -50.15 11.30
CA VAL A 304 -16.18 -50.36 12.33
C VAL A 304 -16.13 -51.73 13.02
N ASP A 305 -16.44 -51.77 14.34
CA ASP A 305 -17.28 -52.81 14.96
C ASP A 305 -17.98 -52.32 16.25
N ASP A 306 -19.31 -52.14 16.10
CA ASP A 306 -20.45 -52.52 16.95
C ASP A 306 -20.36 -52.55 18.50
N ARG A 307 -21.21 -51.73 19.18
CA ARG A 307 -22.35 -52.15 20.04
C ARG A 307 -22.73 -51.16 21.16
N SER A 308 -24.02 -50.77 21.15
CA SER A 308 -24.90 -50.47 22.31
C SER A 308 -24.51 -49.31 23.25
N ALA A 309 -25.38 -48.59 23.96
CA ALA A 309 -26.80 -48.29 23.99
C ALA A 309 -26.96 -47.31 25.19
N THR A 310 -28.08 -46.59 25.28
CA THR A 310 -28.70 -46.04 26.52
C THR A 310 -27.93 -44.95 27.31
N SER A 311 -28.38 -43.69 27.30
CA SER A 311 -29.46 -43.08 28.09
C SER A 311 -29.04 -42.56 29.47
N ASN A 312 -29.38 -41.29 29.71
CA ASN A 312 -29.96 -40.74 30.93
C ASN A 312 -29.17 -40.69 32.25
N GLU A 313 -29.22 -39.47 32.80
CA GLU A 313 -29.69 -39.12 34.14
C GLU A 313 -28.69 -38.79 35.28
N LYS A 314 -29.07 -37.66 35.92
CA LYS A 314 -29.04 -37.33 37.36
C LYS A 314 -27.71 -36.84 37.94
N ARG A 315 -27.68 -35.62 38.51
CA ARG A 315 -28.12 -35.26 39.90
C ARG A 315 -27.38 -36.15 40.91
N GLN A 316 -26.75 -35.65 41.96
CA GLN A 316 -27.24 -34.70 42.97
C GLN A 316 -26.07 -34.43 43.93
N ARG A 317 -25.87 -33.17 44.35
CA ARG A 317 -25.96 -32.68 45.74
C ARG A 317 -25.50 -33.64 46.86
N MET A 318 -24.61 -33.14 47.71
CA MET A 318 -24.77 -32.91 49.17
C MET A 318 -23.61 -31.97 49.59
N GLY A 319 -23.71 -30.96 50.46
CA GLY A 319 -24.71 -30.60 51.47
C GLY A 319 -24.10 -30.71 52.87
N GLN A 320 -23.81 -29.57 53.52
CA GLN A 320 -23.85 -29.26 54.98
C GLN A 320 -23.12 -27.92 55.22
N GLU A 321 -23.73 -26.82 55.67
CA GLU A 321 -24.34 -26.51 57.00
C GLU A 321 -23.36 -26.73 58.16
N SER A 322 -23.19 -25.88 59.18
CA SER A 322 -23.63 -24.55 59.61
C SER A 322 -22.95 -24.32 60.97
N GLY A 323 -22.63 -23.08 61.36
CA GLY A 323 -22.70 -22.71 62.78
C GLY A 323 -21.56 -21.88 63.39
N SER A 324 -21.99 -20.75 63.97
CA SER A 324 -21.38 -19.98 65.07
C SER A 324 -20.39 -18.86 64.72
N ALA A 325 -20.95 -17.68 64.42
CA ALA A 325 -20.53 -16.40 65.04
C ALA A 325 -21.60 -15.30 64.82
N VAL A 326 -22.85 -15.58 65.21
CA VAL A 326 -23.87 -14.55 65.46
C VAL A 326 -23.84 -14.25 66.95
N GLN A 327 -22.89 -13.44 67.38
CA GLN A 327 -22.82 -12.83 68.71
C GLN A 327 -21.77 -11.72 68.59
N LEU A 328 -22.18 -10.50 68.20
CA LEU A 328 -21.41 -9.24 68.33
C LEU A 328 -22.14 -8.04 67.67
N ALA A 329 -23.34 -8.22 67.12
CA ALA A 329 -24.12 -7.18 66.42
C ALA A 329 -24.64 -6.01 67.30
N GLY A 330 -24.08 -5.81 68.51
CA GLY A 330 -24.42 -4.70 69.40
C GLY A 330 -23.24 -4.15 70.20
N PHE A 331 -22.00 -4.49 69.85
CA PHE A 331 -20.81 -3.97 70.52
C PHE A 331 -20.15 -2.86 69.67
N ASP A 332 -19.95 -1.68 70.24
CA ASP A 332 -19.31 -0.55 69.55
C ASP A 332 -17.79 -0.70 69.58
N PHE A 333 -17.19 -1.03 68.44
CA PHE A 333 -15.76 -1.34 68.31
C PHE A 333 -14.85 -0.12 68.50
N ASN A 334 -15.39 1.10 68.54
CA ASN A 334 -14.61 2.30 68.80
C ASN A 334 -14.20 2.45 70.28
N SER A 335 -14.72 1.61 71.19
CA SER A 335 -14.35 1.64 72.61
C SER A 335 -13.20 0.71 72.98
N LEU A 336 -12.62 -0.04 72.03
CA LEU A 336 -11.52 -0.97 72.30
C LEU A 336 -10.15 -0.33 72.00
N PRO A 337 -9.13 -0.53 72.86
CA PRO A 337 -7.77 -0.09 72.57
C PRO A 337 -7.23 -0.74 71.29
N LEU A 338 -6.68 0.08 70.40
CA LEU A 338 -6.13 -0.34 69.10
C LEU A 338 -5.20 -1.58 69.14
N PRO A 339 -4.36 -1.77 70.17
CA PRO A 339 -3.49 -2.95 70.26
C PRO A 339 -4.28 -4.27 70.41
N MET A 340 -5.42 -4.23 71.12
CA MET A 340 -6.24 -5.43 71.39
C MET A 340 -7.04 -5.84 70.15
N VAL A 341 -7.45 -4.86 69.33
CA VAL A 341 -8.10 -5.11 68.03
C VAL A 341 -7.11 -5.73 67.05
N ALA A 342 -5.88 -5.23 67.01
CA ALA A 342 -4.83 -5.78 66.16
C ALA A 342 -4.48 -7.23 66.52
N GLU A 343 -4.36 -7.55 67.82
CA GLU A 343 -4.13 -8.94 68.26
C GLU A 343 -5.31 -9.86 67.96
N PHE A 344 -6.56 -9.41 68.12
CA PHE A 344 -7.74 -10.19 67.74
C PHE A 344 -7.79 -10.45 66.23
N CYS A 345 -7.50 -9.44 65.41
CA CYS A 345 -7.45 -9.60 63.95
C CYS A 345 -6.33 -10.54 63.52
N LEU A 346 -5.16 -10.47 64.15
CA LEU A 346 -4.04 -11.38 63.89
C LEU A 346 -4.37 -12.82 64.31
N ALA A 347 -5.01 -13.02 65.46
CA ALA A 347 -5.42 -14.34 65.93
C ALA A 347 -6.50 -14.99 65.03
N ILE A 348 -7.44 -14.20 64.50
CA ILE A 348 -8.44 -14.67 63.54
C ILE A 348 -7.80 -14.98 62.19
N LEU A 349 -6.90 -14.12 61.69
CA LEU A 349 -6.19 -14.34 60.43
C LEU A 349 -5.24 -15.54 60.48
N GLN A 350 -4.63 -15.83 61.63
CA GLN A 350 -3.78 -17.02 61.80
C GLN A 350 -4.57 -18.34 61.86
N ASN A 351 -5.81 -18.30 62.34
CA ASN A 351 -6.66 -19.50 62.45
C ASN A 351 -7.64 -19.70 61.28
N THR A 352 -7.67 -18.78 60.32
CA THR A 352 -8.52 -18.90 59.11
C THR A 352 -7.69 -19.45 57.96
N SER A 353 -8.16 -20.53 57.31
CA SER A 353 -7.42 -21.13 56.21
C SER A 353 -7.37 -20.20 54.99
N ILE A 354 -6.25 -20.23 54.26
CA ILE A 354 -6.04 -19.41 53.05
C ILE A 354 -7.14 -19.62 52.00
N GLU A 355 -7.72 -20.81 51.95
CA GLU A 355 -8.81 -21.18 51.04
C GLU A 355 -10.13 -20.47 51.39
N THR A 356 -10.43 -20.27 52.68
CA THR A 356 -11.63 -19.49 53.07
C THR A 356 -11.44 -18.00 52.85
N ILE A 357 -10.20 -17.50 52.94
CA ILE A 357 -9.88 -16.09 52.65
C ILE A 357 -10.01 -15.82 51.15
N THR A 358 -9.46 -16.68 50.29
CA THR A 358 -9.54 -16.49 48.83
C THR A 358 -10.95 -16.61 48.27
N GLU A 359 -11.81 -17.44 48.87
CA GLU A 359 -13.21 -17.57 48.48
C GLU A 359 -14.08 -16.38 48.93
N ARG A 360 -13.78 -15.77 50.09
CA ARG A 360 -14.61 -14.70 50.69
C ARG A 360 -14.13 -13.27 50.38
N LEU A 361 -12.86 -13.07 50.02
CA LEU A 361 -12.31 -11.77 49.63
C LEU A 361 -13.06 -11.09 48.46
N PRO A 362 -13.50 -11.81 47.41
CA PRO A 362 -14.24 -11.21 46.30
C PRO A 362 -15.59 -10.65 46.73
N LEU A 363 -16.29 -11.34 47.64
CA LEU A 363 -17.60 -10.92 48.15
C LEU A 363 -17.52 -9.65 49.01
N VAL A 364 -16.42 -9.46 49.74
CA VAL A 364 -16.16 -8.23 50.52
C VAL A 364 -15.81 -7.06 49.61
N HIS A 365 -15.02 -7.30 48.55
CA HIS A 365 -14.74 -6.29 47.53
C HIS A 365 -16.01 -5.84 46.79
N GLN A 366 -16.95 -6.76 46.54
CA GLN A 366 -18.24 -6.47 45.92
C GLN A 366 -19.22 -5.72 46.86
N ALA A 367 -19.16 -5.99 48.16
CA ALA A 367 -19.95 -5.26 49.16
C ALA A 367 -19.43 -3.83 49.39
N LEU A 368 -18.11 -3.63 49.33
CA LEU A 368 -17.47 -2.31 49.45
C LEU A 368 -17.62 -1.47 48.17
N SER A 369 -17.68 -2.10 46.99
CA SER A 369 -17.90 -1.39 45.72
C SER A 369 -19.33 -0.89 45.54
N ASN A 370 -20.33 -1.55 46.13
CA ASN A 370 -21.74 -1.13 46.07
C ASN A 370 -22.14 -0.04 47.10
N GLY A 371 -21.19 0.43 47.93
CA GLY A 371 -21.46 1.32 49.07
C GLY A 371 -21.40 2.83 48.82
N ALA A 372 -21.08 3.32 47.61
CA ALA A 372 -20.87 4.76 47.39
C ALA A 372 -21.48 5.29 46.09
N THR A 373 -22.81 5.37 46.02
CA THR A 373 -23.57 6.42 45.30
C THR A 373 -25.07 6.29 45.63
N ARG A 374 -25.52 6.94 46.70
CA ARG A 374 -26.91 7.41 46.80
C ARG A 374 -26.93 8.77 47.49
N SER A 375 -27.09 9.84 46.72
CA SER A 375 -27.48 11.15 47.23
C SER A 375 -28.84 11.58 46.67
N ALA A 376 -29.75 11.87 47.60
CA ALA A 376 -30.94 12.73 47.54
C ALA A 376 -32.17 12.27 46.73
N THR A 377 -33.33 12.09 47.39
CA THR A 377 -34.37 13.14 47.56
C THR A 377 -35.61 12.65 48.35
N PRO A 378 -36.41 13.56 48.96
CA PRO A 378 -37.49 13.28 49.92
C PRO A 378 -38.87 13.13 49.23
N VAL A 379 -39.90 12.65 49.96
CA VAL A 379 -41.30 13.17 50.03
C VAL A 379 -42.32 12.16 50.62
N LYS A 380 -43.02 12.60 51.70
CA LYS A 380 -44.42 12.38 52.20
C LYS A 380 -44.98 10.94 52.34
N SER A 381 -45.81 10.57 53.32
CA SER A 381 -46.68 11.27 54.31
C SER A 381 -47.20 10.29 55.38
N GLU A 382 -47.31 10.78 56.63
CA GLU A 382 -48.28 10.53 57.73
C GLU A 382 -49.48 9.53 57.61
N PRO A 383 -50.22 9.21 58.72
CA PRO A 383 -49.93 9.30 60.17
C PRO A 383 -50.42 8.07 61.02
N SER A 384 -50.10 8.03 62.32
CA SER A 384 -51.00 7.57 63.40
C SER A 384 -50.55 8.06 64.80
N HIS A 385 -51.55 8.35 65.63
CA HIS A 385 -51.65 9.25 66.78
C HIS A 385 -50.92 8.93 68.11
N MET A 386 -50.59 10.03 68.82
CA MET A 386 -50.77 10.39 70.27
C MET A 386 -50.10 9.51 71.36
N VAL A 387 -49.45 10.05 72.41
CA VAL A 387 -49.92 11.03 73.42
C VAL A 387 -48.73 11.81 74.07
N THR A 388 -48.92 13.12 74.28
CA THR A 388 -48.15 14.11 75.09
C THR A 388 -48.94 14.37 76.42
N PRO A 389 -48.60 15.24 77.41
CA PRO A 389 -47.49 16.18 77.66
C PRO A 389 -47.01 16.09 79.15
N PRO A 390 -46.44 17.10 79.87
CA PRO A 390 -46.10 18.52 79.59
C PRO A 390 -44.67 18.95 80.04
N GLN A 391 -44.15 20.18 79.92
CA GLN A 391 -44.27 21.36 79.04
C GLN A 391 -43.30 22.43 79.65
N ILE A 392 -42.97 23.50 78.87
CA ILE A 392 -42.59 24.90 79.25
C ILE A 392 -41.11 25.29 78.96
N VAL A 393 -40.78 25.92 77.80
CA VAL A 393 -40.73 27.39 77.43
C VAL A 393 -39.30 27.97 77.67
N SER A 394 -38.68 28.89 76.91
CA SER A 394 -38.84 29.57 75.62
C SER A 394 -37.65 30.57 75.45
N ALA A 395 -37.45 31.05 74.22
CA ALA A 395 -36.99 32.40 73.85
C ALA A 395 -35.49 32.80 73.81
N ARG A 396 -35.28 33.87 73.04
CA ARG A 396 -34.10 34.39 72.33
C ARG A 396 -33.85 35.85 72.78
N SER A 397 -32.58 36.28 72.80
CA SER A 397 -32.02 37.68 72.85
C SER A 397 -32.11 38.45 74.19
N PRO A 398 -31.37 39.57 74.43
CA PRO A 398 -30.01 40.03 74.03
C PRO A 398 -29.18 40.70 75.20
N ASP A 399 -27.96 41.16 74.88
CA ASP A 399 -27.20 42.32 75.41
C ASP A 399 -26.89 42.54 76.90
N MET A 400 -25.64 42.98 77.18
CA MET A 400 -25.33 44.36 77.67
C MET A 400 -23.84 44.57 78.06
N ARG A 401 -23.28 45.69 77.54
CA ARG A 401 -22.33 46.68 78.12
C ARG A 401 -21.11 46.17 78.93
N GLY A 402 -19.87 46.59 78.71
CA GLY A 402 -19.31 47.89 78.30
C GLY A 402 -18.28 48.34 79.36
N VAL A 403 -17.05 48.74 78.95
CA VAL A 403 -16.26 49.96 79.31
C VAL A 403 -14.75 49.56 79.34
N LYS A 404 -13.86 49.99 78.42
CA LYS A 404 -13.02 51.23 78.34
C LYS A 404 -11.98 51.30 79.50
N ILE A 405 -10.65 51.40 79.36
CA ILE A 405 -9.76 52.50 78.85
C ILE A 405 -8.27 52.10 79.15
N GLU A 406 -7.32 52.55 78.29
CA GLU A 406 -5.86 52.95 78.43
C GLU A 406 -4.93 52.23 79.44
N GLY A 407 -3.59 52.15 79.32
CA GLY A 407 -2.52 52.74 78.49
C GLY A 407 -1.18 52.11 79.00
N ARG A 408 -0.19 51.83 78.13
CA ARG A 408 1.01 52.65 77.82
C ARG A 408 2.21 52.46 78.79
N GLU A 409 3.33 51.97 78.20
CA GLU A 409 4.77 52.24 78.53
C GLU A 409 5.35 51.67 79.86
N VAL A 410 6.64 51.34 80.09
CA VAL A 410 7.92 51.44 79.37
C VAL A 410 9.02 50.70 80.18
N SER A 411 10.08 50.26 79.49
CA SER A 411 11.48 50.02 79.92
C SER A 411 11.93 48.85 80.82
N THR A 412 12.93 48.17 80.25
CA THR A 412 14.14 47.48 80.77
C THR A 412 14.87 48.23 81.92
N PRO A 413 15.95 47.73 82.60
CA PRO A 413 16.97 46.78 82.12
C PRO A 413 17.67 45.87 83.18
N ASN A 414 18.79 45.26 82.73
CA ASN A 414 19.97 44.80 83.51
C ASN A 414 19.88 43.43 84.20
N ASN A 415 20.92 42.60 84.28
CA ASN A 415 22.31 42.60 83.79
C ASN A 415 22.91 41.21 84.08
N GLN A 416 23.92 40.80 83.29
CA GLN A 416 25.03 39.87 83.66
C GLN A 416 24.66 38.43 84.09
N GLY A 417 25.33 37.34 83.71
CA GLY A 417 26.63 37.10 83.09
C GLY A 417 27.10 35.70 83.54
N GLN A 418 28.08 35.14 82.83
CA GLN A 418 28.94 33.97 83.17
C GLN A 418 28.50 32.57 82.72
N THR A 419 29.33 32.03 81.81
CA THR A 419 29.66 30.61 81.59
C THR A 419 30.56 30.10 82.75
N PRO A 420 30.56 28.79 83.07
CA PRO A 420 31.49 27.85 82.42
C PRO A 420 30.95 26.41 82.19
N GLU A 421 31.54 25.73 81.20
CA GLU A 421 31.62 24.26 81.00
C GLU A 421 32.44 23.54 82.11
N PRO A 422 32.64 22.20 82.12
CA PRO A 422 31.93 21.06 81.50
C PRO A 422 31.63 19.94 82.53
N ASP A 423 30.85 18.91 82.16
CA ASP A 423 31.20 17.49 82.36
C ASP A 423 30.05 16.56 81.95
N GLY A 424 30.42 15.44 81.32
CA GLY A 424 29.50 14.53 80.65
C GLY A 424 28.76 13.55 81.57
N ILE A 425 27.76 12.87 80.99
CA ILE A 425 27.60 11.41 80.93
C ILE A 425 26.29 11.10 80.18
N LYS A 426 26.37 10.04 79.38
CA LYS A 426 25.39 9.40 78.51
C LYS A 426 24.02 9.15 79.18
N SER A 427 22.94 9.31 78.42
CA SER A 427 21.88 8.29 78.33
C SER A 427 20.85 8.66 77.26
N GLU A 428 20.50 7.67 76.46
CA GLU A 428 19.46 7.67 75.44
C GLU A 428 18.07 7.98 76.00
N SER A 429 17.21 8.57 75.15
CA SER A 429 15.86 8.09 74.80
C SER A 429 14.77 9.18 74.77
N SER A 430 14.00 9.09 73.67
CA SER A 430 12.58 9.39 73.53
C SER A 430 12.10 10.84 73.59
N ASP A 431 11.84 11.36 72.37
CA ASP A 431 10.69 12.17 71.94
C ASP A 431 9.58 12.43 72.96
N TYR A 432 9.02 13.66 73.00
CA TYR A 432 7.64 13.96 72.53
C TYR A 432 7.41 15.48 72.34
N LYS A 433 7.07 15.84 71.08
CA LYS A 433 6.18 16.91 70.58
C LYS A 433 6.16 18.31 71.23
N THR A 434 6.33 19.33 70.39
CA THR A 434 5.29 20.38 70.17
C THR A 434 5.46 20.99 68.77
N ILE A 435 4.42 20.87 67.95
CA ILE A 435 4.30 21.49 66.64
C ILE A 435 3.86 22.94 66.86
N THR A 436 4.73 23.89 66.52
CA THR A 436 4.35 25.30 66.33
C THR A 436 4.44 25.66 64.85
N THR A 437 3.31 26.17 64.37
CA THR A 437 3.05 26.77 63.06
C THR A 437 4.15 27.72 62.60
N VAL A 438 4.82 27.40 61.49
CA VAL A 438 5.72 28.31 60.77
C VAL A 438 5.04 28.76 59.48
N GLY A 439 4.87 30.07 59.34
CA GLY A 439 4.42 30.72 58.10
C GLY A 439 5.37 30.39 56.95
N ARG A 440 4.79 30.05 55.79
CA ARG A 440 5.56 29.77 54.57
C ARG A 440 6.22 31.05 54.05
N ASN A 441 7.53 31.10 54.09
CA ASN A 441 8.31 31.97 53.20
C ASN A 441 8.12 31.50 51.74
N PRO A 442 8.10 32.41 50.74
CA PRO A 442 8.06 32.03 49.33
C PRO A 442 9.30 31.22 48.96
N LEU A 443 9.12 30.22 48.10
CA LEU A 443 10.20 29.37 47.60
C LEU A 443 11.17 30.21 46.75
N PRO A 444 12.50 29.95 46.82
CA PRO A 444 13.50 30.61 45.97
C PRO A 444 13.18 30.47 44.48
N SER A 445 13.54 31.50 43.72
CA SER A 445 13.35 31.56 42.26
C SER A 445 13.99 30.36 41.55
N THR A 446 13.50 30.01 40.36
CA THR A 446 14.03 28.88 39.58
C THR A 446 15.53 29.06 39.28
N GLN A 447 15.97 30.30 39.15
CA GLN A 447 17.36 30.70 38.93
C GLN A 447 18.25 30.45 40.17
N GLU A 448 17.73 30.68 41.37
CA GLU A 448 18.41 30.33 42.62
C GLU A 448 18.57 28.81 42.80
N ARG A 449 17.56 28.03 42.43
CA ARG A 449 17.62 26.55 42.50
C ARG A 449 18.70 25.95 41.59
N VAL A 450 18.83 26.46 40.36
CA VAL A 450 19.89 26.05 39.43
C VAL A 450 21.27 26.47 39.94
N SER A 451 21.39 27.63 40.59
CA SER A 451 22.68 28.08 41.15
C SER A 451 23.09 27.35 42.43
N GLN A 452 22.14 26.80 43.19
CA GLN A 452 22.40 26.05 44.43
C GLN A 452 22.81 24.59 44.19
N SER A 453 22.38 23.98 43.08
CA SER A 453 22.80 22.60 42.73
C SER A 453 24.29 22.47 42.43
N PHE A 454 24.98 23.57 42.10
CA PHE A 454 26.42 23.59 41.85
C PHE A 454 27.29 23.79 43.12
N LYS A 455 26.71 23.88 44.32
CA LYS A 455 27.46 24.21 45.56
C LYS A 455 27.57 23.08 46.62
N MET A 456 27.09 21.86 46.35
CA MET A 456 27.31 20.74 47.28
C MET A 456 28.64 20.03 46.97
N GLN A 457 29.54 19.95 47.95
CA GLN A 457 30.76 19.14 47.85
C GLN A 457 30.44 17.63 47.94
N PRO A 458 31.20 16.75 47.27
CA PRO A 458 30.85 15.35 47.13
C PRO A 458 31.10 14.55 48.42
N TYR A 459 30.07 13.81 48.85
CA TYR A 459 30.16 12.80 49.90
C TYR A 459 30.83 11.54 49.33
N ALA A 460 31.97 11.10 49.88
CA ALA A 460 32.68 9.91 49.41
C ALA A 460 32.12 8.64 50.08
N LEU A 461 31.54 7.75 49.27
CA LEU A 461 31.17 6.39 49.69
C LEU A 461 32.43 5.54 49.90
N ALA A 462 32.44 4.71 50.93
CA ALA A 462 33.50 3.73 51.16
C ALA A 462 33.56 2.70 50.02
N ALA A 463 34.77 2.34 49.58
CA ALA A 463 34.97 1.39 48.48
C ALA A 463 34.44 -0.01 48.86
N PRO A 464 33.68 -0.68 47.97
CA PRO A 464 33.13 -2.01 48.23
C PRO A 464 34.22 -3.09 48.25
N ALA A 465 33.97 -4.19 48.97
CA ALA A 465 34.89 -5.34 49.06
C ALA A 465 35.18 -5.95 47.67
N GLU A 466 36.46 -6.21 47.37
CA GLU A 466 36.89 -6.76 46.09
C GLU A 466 36.61 -8.27 46.01
N PHE A 467 35.57 -8.65 45.28
CA PHE A 467 35.33 -10.06 44.92
C PHE A 467 36.34 -10.58 43.88
N ALA A 468 36.65 -11.87 43.90
CA ALA A 468 37.51 -12.52 42.90
C ALA A 468 36.86 -12.49 41.50
N LYS A 469 37.67 -12.40 40.42
CA LYS A 469 37.20 -12.22 39.02
C LYS A 469 36.17 -13.30 38.60
N ARG A 470 36.41 -14.57 38.95
CA ARG A 470 35.49 -15.68 38.67
C ARG A 470 34.17 -15.57 39.43
N GLN A 471 34.20 -15.21 40.72
CA GLN A 471 32.98 -14.97 41.52
C GLN A 471 32.19 -13.78 41.00
N LYS A 472 32.85 -12.71 40.56
CA LYS A 472 32.21 -11.56 39.90
C LYS A 472 31.46 -12.00 38.64
N MET A 473 32.08 -12.85 37.82
CA MET A 473 31.47 -13.36 36.59
C MET A 473 30.30 -14.32 36.86
N GLU A 474 30.40 -15.22 37.83
CA GLU A 474 29.27 -16.09 38.22
C GLU A 474 28.09 -15.28 38.78
N MET A 475 28.37 -14.27 39.62
CA MET A 475 27.33 -13.35 40.09
C MET A 475 26.71 -12.56 38.93
N LEU A 476 27.51 -12.20 37.92
CA LEU A 476 27.04 -11.51 36.71
C LEU A 476 26.12 -12.42 35.88
N LYS A 477 26.53 -13.66 35.64
CA LYS A 477 25.73 -14.69 34.94
C LYS A 477 24.40 -14.93 35.65
N LEU A 478 24.43 -15.14 36.96
CA LEU A 478 23.23 -15.32 37.78
C LEU A 478 22.34 -14.07 37.79
N ALA A 479 22.93 -12.87 37.80
CA ALA A 479 22.17 -11.63 37.72
C ALA A 479 21.48 -11.49 36.36
N VAL A 480 22.19 -11.67 35.25
CA VAL A 480 21.63 -11.62 33.89
C VAL A 480 20.52 -12.67 33.75
N GLN A 481 20.79 -13.92 34.12
CA GLN A 481 19.81 -15.01 34.07
C GLN A 481 18.54 -14.70 34.87
N ARG A 482 18.66 -14.24 36.12
CA ARG A 482 17.51 -13.89 36.96
C ARG A 482 16.65 -12.81 36.35
N ILE A 483 17.27 -11.82 35.71
CA ILE A 483 16.49 -10.72 35.16
C ILE A 483 15.87 -11.09 33.79
N LEU A 484 16.55 -11.92 32.98
CA LEU A 484 15.95 -12.55 31.81
C LEU A 484 14.75 -13.44 32.19
N GLU A 485 14.87 -14.26 33.25
CA GLU A 485 13.79 -15.10 33.79
C GLU A 485 12.62 -14.25 34.32
N ALA A 486 12.91 -13.14 35.00
CA ALA A 486 11.88 -12.20 35.45
C ALA A 486 11.09 -11.60 34.28
N GLU A 487 11.76 -11.30 33.15
CA GLU A 487 11.07 -10.87 31.93
C GLU A 487 10.22 -12.00 31.32
N LYS A 488 10.69 -13.26 31.29
CA LYS A 488 9.89 -14.41 30.84
C LYS A 488 8.61 -14.56 31.66
N LEU A 489 8.72 -14.49 32.99
CA LEU A 489 7.59 -14.60 33.91
C LEU A 489 6.61 -13.44 33.75
N SER A 490 7.10 -12.22 33.54
CA SER A 490 6.24 -11.07 33.23
C SER A 490 5.46 -11.23 31.92
N GLN A 491 6.01 -11.95 30.93
CA GLN A 491 5.35 -12.22 29.64
C GLN A 491 4.36 -13.40 29.71
N GLN A 492 4.62 -14.40 30.57
CA GLN A 492 3.77 -15.58 30.75
C GLN A 492 2.54 -15.35 31.65
N ALA A 493 2.53 -14.28 32.46
CA ALA A 493 1.40 -13.92 33.34
C ALA A 493 0.14 -13.38 32.60
N LEU A 494 0.03 -13.56 31.28
CA LEU A 494 -1.17 -13.28 30.50
C LEU A 494 -2.03 -14.55 30.39
N PRO A 495 -3.29 -14.58 30.90
CA PRO A 495 -4.12 -15.79 30.85
C PRO A 495 -4.51 -16.16 29.42
N ILE A 496 -4.45 -17.46 29.12
CA ILE A 496 -5.10 -18.09 27.95
C ILE A 496 -6.62 -17.94 28.13
N ILE A 497 -7.33 -17.34 27.17
CA ILE A 497 -8.80 -17.23 27.21
C ILE A 497 -9.43 -18.02 26.05
N ASP A 498 -10.42 -18.84 26.43
CA ASP A 498 -11.39 -19.54 25.60
C ASP A 498 -12.41 -18.53 25.00
N PRO A 499 -12.82 -18.59 23.72
CA PRO A 499 -13.45 -17.45 23.02
C PRO A 499 -14.86 -17.04 23.46
N ASN A 500 -15.45 -17.62 24.51
CA ASN A 500 -16.86 -17.47 24.85
C ASN A 500 -17.16 -16.73 26.17
N GLU A 501 -16.17 -16.27 26.93
CA GLU A 501 -16.38 -15.53 28.19
C GLU A 501 -15.60 -14.20 28.20
N GLU A 502 -16.11 -13.18 27.51
CA GLU A 502 -15.43 -11.88 27.34
C GLU A 502 -16.08 -10.67 28.05
N GLU A 503 -16.96 -10.85 29.04
CA GLU A 503 -17.64 -9.68 29.66
C GLU A 503 -17.23 -9.27 31.09
N GLU A 504 -16.49 -10.04 31.89
CA GLU A 504 -16.32 -9.67 33.33
C GLU A 504 -14.90 -9.60 33.93
N SER A 505 -13.81 -9.84 33.18
CA SER A 505 -12.44 -9.88 33.79
C SER A 505 -11.45 -8.81 33.29
N SER A 506 -11.93 -7.64 32.86
CA SER A 506 -11.07 -6.56 32.34
C SER A 506 -10.28 -5.79 33.41
N GLY A 507 -10.70 -5.84 34.68
CA GLY A 507 -10.06 -5.07 35.77
C GLY A 507 -8.70 -5.60 36.23
N GLN A 508 -8.48 -6.92 36.21
CA GLN A 508 -7.20 -7.51 36.65
C GLN A 508 -6.11 -7.47 35.56
N ARG A 509 -6.48 -7.25 34.30
CA ARG A 509 -5.51 -7.09 33.19
C ARG A 509 -4.74 -5.75 33.26
N GLN A 510 -5.29 -4.72 33.92
CA GLN A 510 -4.71 -3.37 33.89
C GLN A 510 -3.56 -3.12 34.88
N ALA A 511 -3.43 -3.93 35.93
CA ALA A 511 -2.34 -3.79 36.91
C ALA A 511 -1.01 -4.41 36.44
N ALA A 512 -1.05 -5.46 35.60
CA ALA A 512 0.16 -6.07 35.04
C ALA A 512 0.71 -5.29 33.81
N ILE A 513 -0.15 -4.57 33.09
CA ILE A 513 0.23 -3.78 31.91
C ILE A 513 0.92 -2.46 32.30
N THR A 514 0.76 -1.98 33.54
CA THR A 514 1.33 -0.72 34.00
C THR A 514 2.83 -0.77 34.33
N PHE A 515 3.48 -1.92 34.25
CA PHE A 515 4.92 -2.06 34.54
C PHE A 515 5.88 -1.84 33.33
N ASN A 516 5.41 -1.66 32.10
CA ASN A 516 6.18 -2.17 30.95
C ASN A 516 6.43 -1.24 29.74
N SER A 517 7.06 -0.08 29.93
CA SER A 517 7.76 0.57 28.79
C SER A 517 9.04 1.31 29.19
N PRO A 518 9.03 2.33 30.07
CA PRO A 518 10.26 3.04 30.43
C PRO A 518 11.23 2.22 31.30
N LEU A 519 10.70 1.33 32.16
CA LEU A 519 11.50 0.40 32.95
C LEU A 519 12.10 -0.72 32.09
N LYS A 520 11.35 -1.19 31.09
CA LYS A 520 11.83 -2.15 30.09
C LYS A 520 13.04 -1.58 29.35
N THR A 521 12.92 -0.38 28.76
CA THR A 521 14.03 0.30 28.06
C THR A 521 15.24 0.56 28.95
N THR A 522 15.03 0.85 30.24
CA THR A 522 16.12 1.14 31.17
C THR A 522 16.92 -0.12 31.51
N TRP A 523 16.23 -1.24 31.80
CA TRP A 523 16.91 -2.48 32.12
C TRP A 523 17.49 -3.18 30.88
N THR A 524 16.82 -3.14 29.73
CA THR A 524 17.38 -3.65 28.46
C THR A 524 18.65 -2.90 28.05
N LEU A 525 18.69 -1.58 28.24
CA LEU A 525 19.89 -0.77 28.05
C LEU A 525 21.00 -1.13 29.05
N LEU A 526 20.64 -1.37 30.31
CA LEU A 526 21.61 -1.72 31.35
C LEU A 526 22.25 -3.08 31.06
N VAL A 527 21.47 -4.07 30.64
CA VAL A 527 21.97 -5.42 30.28
C VAL A 527 22.82 -5.39 29.02
N SER A 528 22.35 -4.72 27.96
CA SER A 528 23.15 -4.56 26.73
C SER A 528 24.49 -3.86 27.01
N LYS A 529 24.49 -2.79 27.82
CA LYS A 529 25.74 -2.11 28.25
C LYS A 529 26.64 -2.98 29.10
N LEU A 530 26.06 -3.76 30.01
CA LEU A 530 26.80 -4.61 30.92
C LEU A 530 27.48 -5.77 30.16
N ILE A 531 26.78 -6.37 29.20
CA ILE A 531 27.32 -7.43 28.34
C ILE A 531 28.37 -6.88 27.37
N ALA A 532 28.10 -5.74 26.71
CA ALA A 532 29.03 -5.11 25.77
C ALA A 532 30.32 -4.62 26.45
N ASN A 533 30.22 -3.99 27.63
CA ASN A 533 31.37 -3.40 28.35
C ASN A 533 32.14 -4.39 29.25
N SER A 534 31.63 -5.61 29.51
CA SER A 534 32.32 -6.63 30.33
C SER A 534 33.72 -7.01 29.77
N THR A 535 33.94 -6.72 28.49
CA THR A 535 35.22 -6.86 27.77
C THR A 535 36.37 -6.01 28.33
N ARG A 536 36.11 -5.01 29.19
CA ARG A 536 37.14 -4.11 29.73
C ARG A 536 37.82 -4.61 31.01
N ALA A 537 37.33 -5.67 31.67
CA ALA A 537 37.85 -6.12 32.97
C ALA A 537 39.23 -6.82 32.92
N GLY A 538 39.94 -6.78 31.77
CA GLY A 538 41.18 -7.54 31.53
C GLY A 538 42.51 -6.78 31.68
N LYS A 539 42.56 -5.44 31.65
CA LYS A 539 43.85 -4.72 31.75
C LYS A 539 43.82 -3.68 32.86
N SER A 540 44.45 -4.02 33.99
CA SER A 540 44.87 -3.08 35.02
C SER A 540 45.77 -2.00 34.41
N THR A 541 45.45 -0.73 34.67
CA THR A 541 46.29 0.43 34.44
C THR A 541 47.68 0.24 35.06
N PRO A 542 48.80 0.50 34.35
CA PRO A 542 50.09 0.60 35.00
C PRO A 542 50.14 1.93 35.76
N THR A 543 50.28 1.84 37.08
CA THR A 543 50.71 2.95 37.92
C THR A 543 52.15 3.29 37.56
N ASN A 544 52.38 4.54 37.16
CA ASN A 544 53.72 5.12 37.06
C ASN A 544 54.42 4.99 38.41
N ASP A 545 55.59 4.35 38.45
CA ASP A 545 56.70 4.75 39.33
C ASP A 545 58.04 4.15 38.85
N SER A 546 58.97 5.05 38.55
CA SER A 546 60.44 4.96 38.58
C SER A 546 61.25 4.06 37.63
N ASP A 547 62.31 4.69 37.11
CA ASP A 547 63.39 4.24 36.25
C ASP A 547 64.12 2.95 36.66
N GLY A 548 64.63 2.22 35.65
CA GLY A 548 65.64 1.17 35.84
C GLY A 548 65.91 0.35 34.58
N GLN A 549 67.01 0.68 33.90
CA GLN A 549 67.58 -0.02 32.75
C GLN A 549 67.90 -1.51 33.05
N LEU A 550 67.72 -2.41 32.08
CA LEU A 550 68.69 -3.42 31.60
C LEU A 550 68.11 -4.37 30.54
N ASP A 551 68.95 -4.67 29.55
CA ASP A 551 68.76 -5.62 28.44
C ASP A 551 68.50 -7.06 28.87
N SER A 552 67.72 -7.84 28.10
CA SER A 552 68.20 -9.07 27.43
C SER A 552 67.09 -9.91 26.77
N LYS A 553 67.41 -10.36 25.55
CA LYS A 553 66.98 -11.53 24.74
C LYS A 553 66.05 -12.62 25.31
N MET A 554 65.33 -13.25 24.35
CA MET A 554 64.75 -14.62 24.32
C MET A 554 63.39 -14.75 25.05
N ASP A 555 62.34 -15.40 24.55
CA ASP A 555 62.18 -16.34 23.44
C ASP A 555 60.80 -16.16 22.77
N VAL A 556 60.73 -16.54 21.50
CA VAL A 556 59.50 -16.88 20.77
C VAL A 556 59.15 -18.29 21.20
N ASP A 557 58.04 -18.46 21.93
CA ASP A 557 57.19 -19.66 22.06
C ASP A 557 56.41 -19.52 23.38
N ASP A 558 55.19 -18.97 23.28
CA ASP A 558 54.04 -19.18 24.16
C ASP A 558 53.00 -18.08 23.83
N ILE A 559 52.39 -18.21 22.66
CA ILE A 559 51.09 -17.58 22.41
C ILE A 559 50.08 -18.52 23.09
N ASP A 560 49.73 -18.23 24.33
CA ASP A 560 48.56 -18.83 24.97
C ASP A 560 47.32 -18.46 24.14
N GLU A 561 46.88 -19.39 23.29
CA GLU A 561 45.68 -19.31 22.44
C GLU A 561 44.36 -19.39 23.23
N ASP A 562 44.40 -19.51 24.56
CA ASP A 562 43.20 -19.58 25.39
C ASP A 562 43.30 -18.60 26.57
N ASP A 563 42.88 -17.34 26.39
CA ASP A 563 42.48 -16.49 27.52
C ASP A 563 41.05 -16.90 27.93
N PRO A 564 40.86 -17.66 29.03
CA PRO A 564 39.55 -18.13 29.47
C PRO A 564 38.58 -16.99 29.80
N SER A 565 39.06 -15.75 29.90
CA SER A 565 38.20 -14.60 30.15
C SER A 565 37.46 -14.07 28.91
N SER A 566 37.85 -14.46 27.69
CA SER A 566 37.12 -14.14 26.46
C SER A 566 35.91 -15.04 26.24
N LEU A 567 36.09 -16.35 26.46
CA LEU A 567 35.07 -17.40 26.36
C LEU A 567 33.90 -17.16 27.34
N GLU A 568 34.20 -16.76 28.59
CA GLU A 568 33.18 -16.50 29.61
C GLU A 568 32.25 -15.30 29.30
N VAL A 569 32.69 -14.33 28.49
CA VAL A 569 31.89 -13.15 28.10
C VAL A 569 31.07 -13.44 26.84
N ASP A 570 31.58 -14.27 25.94
CA ASP A 570 30.81 -14.71 24.77
C ASP A 570 29.68 -15.67 25.16
N GLU A 571 29.83 -16.43 26.25
CA GLU A 571 28.72 -17.18 26.88
C GLU A 571 27.57 -16.27 27.34
N LEU A 572 27.87 -15.06 27.86
CA LEU A 572 26.82 -14.08 28.22
C LEU A 572 26.10 -13.52 27.00
N ARG A 573 26.83 -13.34 25.89
CA ARG A 573 26.26 -12.91 24.59
C ARG A 573 25.39 -14.01 23.98
N ASP A 574 25.82 -15.26 24.09
CA ASP A 574 25.02 -16.42 23.66
C ASP A 574 23.75 -16.57 24.49
N MET A 575 23.81 -16.38 25.80
CA MET A 575 22.62 -16.37 26.67
C MET A 575 21.62 -15.27 26.27
N LEU A 576 22.12 -14.07 25.93
CA LEU A 576 21.28 -12.97 25.44
C LEU A 576 20.70 -13.27 24.05
N LEU A 577 21.49 -13.84 23.15
CA LEU A 577 21.08 -14.22 21.80
C LEU A 577 19.98 -15.29 21.84
N GLU A 578 20.15 -16.35 22.63
CA GLU A 578 19.12 -17.38 22.83
C GLU A 578 17.83 -16.78 23.38
N PHE A 579 17.96 -15.90 24.38
CA PHE A 579 16.82 -15.18 24.94
C PHE A 579 16.11 -14.32 23.88
N ILE A 580 16.82 -13.57 23.05
CA ILE A 580 16.19 -12.77 21.99
C ILE A 580 15.44 -13.65 20.99
N ILE A 581 16.04 -14.78 20.61
CA ILE A 581 15.55 -15.65 19.54
C ILE A 581 14.29 -16.41 19.95
N GLU A 582 14.15 -16.81 21.22
CA GLU A 582 12.93 -17.44 21.74
C GLU A 582 11.64 -16.67 21.41
N ASN A 583 11.72 -15.32 21.31
CA ASN A 583 10.57 -14.48 20.97
C ASN A 583 11.01 -13.17 20.27
N LEU A 584 11.55 -13.31 19.06
CA LEU A 584 12.05 -12.17 18.27
C LEU A 584 11.02 -11.04 18.09
N PRO A 585 9.72 -11.30 17.79
CA PRO A 585 8.75 -10.21 17.54
C PRO A 585 8.55 -9.27 18.73
N GLN A 586 8.62 -9.78 19.97
CA GLN A 586 8.46 -8.98 21.19
C GLN A 586 9.79 -8.44 21.74
N ARG A 587 10.92 -9.04 21.33
CA ARG A 587 12.28 -8.75 21.82
C ARG A 587 13.17 -8.05 20.77
N GLN A 588 12.65 -7.69 19.59
CA GLN A 588 13.43 -7.03 18.54
C GLN A 588 14.10 -5.72 19.01
N GLU A 589 13.43 -4.94 19.87
CA GLU A 589 13.97 -3.67 20.40
C GLU A 589 15.21 -3.91 21.27
N LEU A 590 15.22 -4.99 22.05
CA LEU A 590 16.37 -5.40 22.85
C LEU A 590 17.54 -5.81 21.94
N ALA A 591 17.26 -6.54 20.85
CA ALA A 591 18.27 -6.94 19.88
C ALA A 591 18.92 -5.72 19.21
N VAL A 592 18.11 -4.74 18.79
CA VAL A 592 18.60 -3.48 18.20
C VAL A 592 19.46 -2.72 19.20
N GLN A 593 18.99 -2.53 20.44
CA GLN A 593 19.76 -1.84 21.49
C GLN A 593 21.10 -2.52 21.78
N TRP A 594 21.13 -3.86 21.83
CA TRP A 594 22.36 -4.60 21.99
C TRP A 594 23.33 -4.39 20.83
N LEU A 595 22.84 -4.45 19.59
CA LEU A 595 23.62 -4.18 18.39
C LEU A 595 24.23 -2.77 18.37
N TYR A 596 23.50 -1.75 18.81
CA TYR A 596 24.04 -0.39 18.97
C TYR A 596 25.19 -0.32 20.00
N GLU A 597 25.08 -1.04 21.11
CA GLU A 597 26.12 -1.06 22.15
C GLU A 597 27.39 -1.82 21.71
N GLU A 598 27.23 -2.91 20.94
CA GLU A 598 28.36 -3.63 20.34
C GLU A 598 29.07 -2.75 19.30
N LEU A 599 28.33 -2.10 18.40
CA LEU A 599 28.93 -1.15 17.43
C LEU A 599 29.64 0.01 18.13
N ARG A 600 29.03 0.57 19.19
CA ARG A 600 29.67 1.62 20.00
C ARG A 600 30.97 1.15 20.64
N THR A 601 31.08 -0.13 20.97
CA THR A 601 32.28 -0.73 21.55
C THR A 601 33.35 -0.91 20.48
N ASP A 602 32.97 -1.39 19.29
CA ASP A 602 33.87 -1.51 18.15
C ASP A 602 34.44 -0.15 17.71
N LEU A 603 33.59 0.89 17.61
CA LEU A 603 34.03 2.23 17.25
C LEU A 603 35.00 2.85 18.28
N LYS A 604 34.80 2.59 19.57
CA LYS A 604 35.71 3.09 20.62
C LYS A 604 37.07 2.39 20.60
N ASN A 605 37.11 1.14 20.18
CA ASN A 605 38.32 0.33 20.11
C ASN A 605 38.95 0.34 18.71
N ALA A 606 38.40 1.10 17.76
CA ALA A 606 38.89 1.17 16.38
C ALA A 606 40.35 1.64 16.26
N SER A 607 40.89 2.34 17.27
CA SER A 607 42.30 2.76 17.32
C SER A 607 43.25 1.68 17.86
N ASN A 608 42.75 0.52 18.28
CA ASN A 608 43.54 -0.56 18.86
C ASN A 608 43.79 -1.66 17.82
N THR A 609 45.06 -1.88 17.47
CA THR A 609 45.47 -2.82 16.41
C THR A 609 45.17 -4.29 16.72
N ASP A 610 45.07 -4.65 18.00
CA ASP A 610 44.82 -6.03 18.45
C ASP A 610 43.33 -6.35 18.64
N TYR A 611 42.43 -5.38 18.38
CA TYR A 611 40.99 -5.54 18.61
C TYR A 611 40.26 -5.98 17.34
N GLN A 612 39.61 -7.14 17.38
CA GLN A 612 38.73 -7.59 16.30
C GLN A 612 37.30 -7.07 16.49
N PRO A 613 36.69 -6.45 15.47
CA PRO A 613 35.31 -5.96 15.54
C PRO A 613 34.32 -7.12 15.68
N LYS A 614 33.44 -7.04 16.69
CA LYS A 614 32.53 -8.13 17.06
C LYS A 614 31.12 -7.93 16.52
N TYR A 615 30.74 -6.71 16.17
CA TYR A 615 29.40 -6.35 15.70
C TYR A 615 28.93 -7.23 14.53
N THR A 616 29.74 -7.32 13.47
CA THR A 616 29.41 -8.09 12.26
C THR A 616 29.18 -9.57 12.56
N HIS A 617 30.04 -10.16 13.40
CA HIS A 617 29.92 -11.55 13.81
C HIS A 617 28.59 -11.83 14.52
N TRP A 618 28.26 -11.02 15.52
CA TRP A 618 27.03 -11.20 16.31
C TRP A 618 25.76 -10.86 15.52
N LEU A 619 25.81 -9.87 14.62
CA LEU A 619 24.72 -9.58 13.69
C LEU A 619 24.42 -10.79 12.79
N LEU A 620 25.45 -11.39 12.18
CA LEU A 620 25.29 -12.56 11.31
C LEU A 620 24.82 -13.79 12.08
N LYS A 621 25.35 -14.02 13.29
CA LYS A 621 24.90 -15.10 14.18
C LYS A 621 23.45 -14.93 14.59
N LEU A 622 23.03 -13.70 14.95
CA LEU A 622 21.65 -13.38 15.29
C LEU A 622 20.70 -13.65 14.11
N ILE A 623 21.04 -13.20 12.90
CA ILE A 623 20.22 -13.41 11.71
C ILE A 623 20.15 -14.90 11.35
N THR A 624 21.28 -15.59 11.32
CA THR A 624 21.37 -17.02 10.98
C THR A 624 20.55 -17.87 11.94
N SER A 625 20.60 -17.56 13.24
CA SER A 625 19.85 -18.28 14.26
C SER A 625 18.37 -17.87 14.33
N ALA A 626 18.01 -16.64 13.91
CA ALA A 626 16.61 -16.21 13.81
C ALA A 626 15.88 -16.83 12.61
N MET A 627 16.56 -16.98 11.46
CA MET A 627 15.95 -17.42 10.21
C MET A 627 15.13 -18.74 10.29
N PRO A 628 15.57 -19.81 10.99
CA PRO A 628 14.82 -21.07 11.13
C PRO A 628 13.51 -20.94 11.91
N ILE A 629 13.41 -19.98 12.83
CA ILE A 629 12.31 -19.88 13.80
C ILE A 629 11.19 -18.98 13.29
N LEU A 630 11.50 -18.08 12.37
CA LEU A 630 10.58 -17.09 11.87
C LEU A 630 9.49 -17.70 10.98
N GLN A 631 8.24 -17.25 11.15
CA GLN A 631 7.10 -17.66 10.33
C GLN A 631 7.01 -16.87 9.01
N ASN A 632 6.32 -17.41 8.00
CA ASN A 632 6.25 -16.84 6.65
C ASN A 632 5.70 -15.40 6.56
N ASN A 633 4.93 -14.92 7.55
CA ASN A 633 4.36 -13.58 7.57
C ASN A 633 5.03 -12.65 8.61
N ASP A 634 6.09 -13.11 9.26
CA ASP A 634 6.72 -12.35 10.33
C ASP A 634 7.56 -11.19 9.77
N ARG A 635 7.23 -9.96 10.21
CA ARG A 635 7.94 -8.73 9.83
C ARG A 635 9.02 -8.34 10.83
N SER A 636 9.22 -9.12 11.89
CA SER A 636 10.25 -8.89 12.91
C SER A 636 11.65 -8.77 12.31
N LEU A 637 12.01 -9.64 11.36
CA LEU A 637 13.30 -9.57 10.66
C LEU A 637 13.46 -8.31 9.80
N SER A 638 12.39 -7.90 9.09
CA SER A 638 12.39 -6.65 8.32
C SER A 638 12.66 -5.45 9.23
N LYS A 639 11.94 -5.36 10.35
CA LYS A 639 12.11 -4.28 11.34
C LYS A 639 13.51 -4.30 11.95
N LEU A 640 13.99 -5.47 12.39
CA LEU A 640 15.32 -5.63 12.97
C LEU A 640 16.42 -5.10 12.03
N LEU A 641 16.38 -5.48 10.75
CA LEU A 641 17.39 -5.02 9.77
C LEU A 641 17.22 -3.54 9.40
N LEU A 642 15.99 -3.03 9.39
CA LEU A 642 15.69 -1.60 9.16
C LEU A 642 16.00 -0.70 10.36
N ASP A 643 16.20 -1.26 11.56
CA ASP A 643 16.57 -0.52 12.76
C ASP A 643 18.02 -0.78 13.19
N ALA A 644 18.67 -1.82 12.63
CA ALA A 644 20.07 -2.14 12.84
C ALA A 644 20.99 -0.96 12.41
N PRO A 645 22.06 -0.70 13.16
CA PRO A 645 22.90 0.48 12.95
C PRO A 645 23.72 0.41 11.65
N GLU A 646 24.37 -0.72 11.37
CA GLU A 646 25.15 -0.93 10.14
C GLU A 646 24.82 -2.29 9.50
N LEU A 647 24.81 -2.35 8.17
CA LEU A 647 24.56 -3.58 7.42
C LEU A 647 25.67 -3.79 6.39
N ASN A 648 26.17 -5.03 6.30
CA ASN A 648 27.23 -5.42 5.39
C ASN A 648 26.70 -6.30 4.25
N ALA A 649 27.51 -6.50 3.22
CA ALA A 649 27.17 -7.32 2.05
C ALA A 649 26.84 -8.77 2.41
N GLU A 650 27.55 -9.33 3.40
CA GLU A 650 27.34 -10.69 3.91
C GLU A 650 25.91 -10.92 4.41
N VAL A 651 25.24 -9.88 4.92
CA VAL A 651 23.83 -9.97 5.35
C VAL A 651 22.92 -10.18 4.14
N VAL A 652 23.19 -9.50 3.02
CA VAL A 652 22.42 -9.64 1.78
C VAL A 652 22.67 -11.01 1.15
N GLU A 653 23.90 -11.52 1.19
CA GLU A 653 24.24 -12.88 0.74
C GLU A 653 23.54 -13.95 1.59
N LEU A 654 23.46 -13.75 2.91
CA LEU A 654 22.73 -14.65 3.80
C LEU A 654 21.22 -14.65 3.47
N LEU A 655 20.63 -13.48 3.21
CA LEU A 655 19.23 -13.38 2.76
C LEU A 655 19.03 -14.05 1.39
N LYS A 656 20.00 -13.98 0.49
CA LYS A 656 19.97 -14.71 -0.78
C LYS A 656 19.98 -16.22 -0.55
N ALA A 657 20.89 -16.73 0.29
CA ALA A 657 20.94 -18.14 0.65
C ALA A 657 19.65 -18.63 1.34
N ASP A 658 18.99 -17.78 2.12
CA ASP A 658 17.70 -18.05 2.75
C ASP A 658 16.58 -18.31 1.73
N MET A 659 16.53 -17.50 0.67
CA MET A 659 15.55 -17.65 -0.41
C MET A 659 15.69 -18.98 -1.16
N ASP A 660 16.92 -19.48 -1.31
CA ASP A 660 17.21 -20.74 -1.98
C ASP A 660 16.95 -21.95 -1.08
N ARG A 661 17.31 -21.85 0.21
CA ARG A 661 17.12 -22.94 1.19
C ARG A 661 15.67 -23.13 1.63
N ARG A 662 14.88 -22.04 1.74
CA ARG A 662 13.49 -22.08 2.23
C ARG A 662 12.52 -21.42 1.25
N PRO A 663 11.93 -22.18 0.30
CA PRO A 663 11.05 -21.60 -0.74
C PRO A 663 9.77 -20.96 -0.18
N ASP A 664 9.28 -21.44 0.97
CA ASP A 664 8.08 -20.90 1.65
C ASP A 664 8.27 -19.45 2.11
N ARG A 665 9.52 -19.04 2.35
CA ARG A 665 9.92 -17.72 2.84
C ARG A 665 10.27 -16.74 1.74
N TYR A 666 10.40 -17.20 0.50
CA TYR A 666 10.82 -16.40 -0.66
C TYR A 666 10.11 -15.04 -0.73
N LYS A 667 8.78 -15.02 -0.66
CA LYS A 667 8.00 -13.76 -0.77
C LYS A 667 8.30 -12.79 0.38
N ALA A 668 8.49 -13.30 1.60
CA ALA A 668 8.81 -12.46 2.75
C ALA A 668 10.22 -11.88 2.62
N THR A 669 11.19 -12.68 2.19
CA THR A 669 12.58 -12.24 2.03
C THR A 669 12.74 -11.24 0.87
N VAL A 670 12.00 -11.40 -0.23
CA VAL A 670 11.93 -10.39 -1.31
C VAL A 670 11.41 -9.05 -0.77
N LEU A 671 10.37 -9.05 0.06
CA LEU A 671 9.86 -7.81 0.67
C LEU A 671 10.86 -7.17 1.63
N VAL A 672 11.62 -7.98 2.39
CA VAL A 672 12.71 -7.48 3.23
C VAL A 672 13.77 -6.79 2.37
N LEU A 673 14.23 -7.43 1.29
CA LEU A 673 15.21 -6.85 0.37
C LEU A 673 14.70 -5.56 -0.29
N HIS A 674 13.41 -5.51 -0.64
CA HIS A 674 12.77 -4.31 -1.18
C HIS A 674 12.81 -3.16 -0.17
N ASP A 675 12.44 -3.41 1.09
CA ASP A 675 12.45 -2.39 2.13
C ASP A 675 13.88 -1.91 2.44
N LEU A 676 14.86 -2.82 2.45
CA LEU A 676 16.28 -2.47 2.59
C LEU A 676 16.77 -1.60 1.43
N ALA A 677 16.42 -1.94 0.18
CA ALA A 677 16.77 -1.13 -0.99
C ALA A 677 16.18 0.29 -0.92
N LEU A 678 15.00 0.47 -0.33
CA LEU A 678 14.37 1.77 -0.13
C LEU A 678 15.06 2.58 0.99
N PHE A 679 15.14 2.01 2.18
CA PHE A 679 15.45 2.77 3.40
C PHE A 679 16.93 2.69 3.84
N ARG A 680 17.76 1.84 3.22
CA ARG A 680 19.19 1.68 3.56
C ARG A 680 20.11 1.93 2.36
N PRO A 681 20.60 3.18 2.16
CA PRO A 681 21.54 3.51 1.09
C PRO A 681 22.80 2.62 0.97
N PRO A 682 23.48 2.21 2.07
CA PRO A 682 24.75 1.48 1.97
C PRO A 682 24.65 0.11 1.28
N VAL A 683 23.56 -0.63 1.53
CA VAL A 683 23.34 -1.98 0.96
C VAL A 683 22.43 -1.97 -0.27
N ARG A 684 21.98 -0.79 -0.70
CA ARG A 684 20.98 -0.62 -1.76
C ARG A 684 21.38 -1.28 -3.07
N SER A 685 22.62 -1.10 -3.54
CA SER A 685 23.09 -1.67 -4.81
C SER A 685 23.00 -3.20 -4.80
N GLN A 686 23.49 -3.83 -3.73
CA GLN A 686 23.50 -5.29 -3.58
C GLN A 686 22.08 -5.85 -3.44
N CYS A 687 21.21 -5.20 -2.66
CA CYS A 687 19.80 -5.59 -2.57
C CYS A 687 19.10 -5.50 -3.93
N LEU A 688 19.36 -4.43 -4.70
CA LEU A 688 18.82 -4.27 -6.05
C LEU A 688 19.32 -5.36 -6.99
N ASP A 689 20.61 -5.70 -6.97
CA ASP A 689 21.16 -6.77 -7.81
C ASP A 689 20.47 -8.11 -7.53
N VAL A 690 20.26 -8.45 -6.25
CA VAL A 690 19.54 -9.67 -5.88
C VAL A 690 18.08 -9.64 -6.34
N LEU A 691 17.36 -8.55 -6.08
CA LEU A 691 15.94 -8.39 -6.47
C LEU A 691 15.75 -8.42 -7.99
N LEU A 692 16.65 -7.80 -8.74
CA LEU A 692 16.62 -7.77 -10.19
C LEU A 692 16.93 -9.14 -10.78
N ASN A 693 17.87 -9.90 -10.20
CA ASN A 693 18.12 -11.29 -10.57
C ASN A 693 16.91 -12.20 -10.24
N CYS A 694 16.15 -11.92 -9.18
CA CYS A 694 14.89 -12.61 -8.90
C CYS A 694 13.85 -12.42 -10.04
N CYS A 695 13.92 -11.32 -10.79
CA CYS A 695 13.05 -11.06 -11.93
C CYS A 695 13.41 -11.89 -13.19
N THR A 696 14.55 -12.60 -13.18
CA THR A 696 15.01 -13.47 -14.29
C THR A 696 15.01 -14.95 -13.93
N MET A 697 14.50 -15.35 -12.76
CA MET A 697 14.44 -16.75 -12.33
C MET A 697 13.53 -17.59 -13.23
N GLN A 698 13.83 -18.89 -13.40
CA GLN A 698 13.01 -19.78 -14.22
C GLN A 698 11.60 -20.03 -13.64
N ASP A 699 11.49 -20.08 -12.31
CA ASP A 699 10.20 -20.25 -11.62
C ASP A 699 9.27 -19.05 -11.85
N LYS A 700 8.20 -19.29 -12.61
CA LYS A 700 7.19 -18.29 -12.98
C LYS A 700 6.54 -17.61 -11.78
N ASN A 701 6.26 -18.33 -10.69
CA ASN A 701 5.55 -17.77 -9.55
C ASN A 701 6.44 -16.85 -8.72
N LYS A 702 7.69 -17.26 -8.50
CA LYS A 702 8.72 -16.46 -7.82
C LYS A 702 9.04 -15.20 -8.63
N ARG A 703 9.31 -15.38 -9.93
CA ARG A 703 9.59 -14.29 -10.87
C ARG A 703 8.46 -13.26 -10.94
N ALA A 704 7.22 -13.71 -11.10
CA ALA A 704 6.07 -12.81 -11.19
C ALA A 704 5.89 -11.97 -9.92
N PHE A 705 6.18 -12.52 -8.74
CA PHE A 705 6.12 -11.78 -7.48
C PHE A 705 7.21 -10.69 -7.41
N ALA A 706 8.46 -11.03 -7.73
CA ALA A 706 9.56 -10.07 -7.76
C ALA A 706 9.31 -8.92 -8.75
N ILE A 707 8.80 -9.24 -9.96
CA ILE A 707 8.44 -8.25 -10.97
C ILE A 707 7.32 -7.32 -10.47
N LEU A 708 6.28 -7.88 -9.82
CA LEU A 708 5.19 -7.08 -9.26
C LEU A 708 5.67 -6.11 -8.18
N ASP A 709 6.71 -6.49 -7.44
CA ASP A 709 7.28 -5.68 -6.37
C ASP A 709 8.18 -4.57 -6.93
N VAL A 710 9.18 -4.91 -7.74
CA VAL A 710 10.11 -3.95 -8.36
C VAL A 710 9.39 -2.95 -9.27
N ARG A 711 8.32 -3.38 -9.95
CA ARG A 711 7.50 -2.49 -10.80
C ARG A 711 6.88 -1.32 -10.03
N LYS A 712 6.73 -1.41 -8.71
CA LYS A 712 6.17 -0.30 -7.89
C LYS A 712 7.04 0.95 -7.90
N TRP A 713 8.35 0.82 -8.16
CA TRP A 713 9.27 1.95 -8.22
C TRP A 713 9.18 2.75 -9.54
N VAL A 714 8.54 2.22 -10.57
CA VAL A 714 8.45 2.87 -11.89
C VAL A 714 7.05 3.50 -12.07
N PRO A 715 6.93 4.78 -12.47
CA PRO A 715 7.98 5.65 -13.04
C PRO A 715 8.59 6.70 -12.09
N ASP A 716 7.98 6.95 -10.92
CA ASP A 716 8.23 8.19 -10.16
C ASP A 716 9.33 8.08 -9.08
N HIS A 717 9.90 6.90 -8.85
CA HIS A 717 10.90 6.71 -7.79
C HIS A 717 12.34 6.95 -8.30
N ALA A 718 13.25 7.36 -7.41
CA ALA A 718 14.67 7.54 -7.71
C ALA A 718 15.38 6.25 -8.20
N LEU A 719 14.78 5.09 -7.94
CA LEU A 719 15.28 3.77 -8.38
C LEU A 719 14.81 3.39 -9.79
N SER A 720 13.85 4.13 -10.36
CA SER A 720 13.32 3.88 -11.70
C SER A 720 14.40 3.73 -12.78
N PRO A 721 15.40 4.63 -12.92
CA PRO A 721 16.40 4.51 -13.98
C PRO A 721 17.22 3.22 -13.89
N VAL A 722 17.57 2.77 -12.68
CA VAL A 722 18.36 1.53 -12.45
C VAL A 722 17.57 0.30 -12.89
N VAL A 723 16.28 0.25 -12.54
CA VAL A 723 15.37 -0.83 -12.94
C VAL A 723 15.13 -0.83 -14.45
N GLU A 724 14.93 0.35 -15.05
CA GLU A 724 14.76 0.52 -16.49
C GLU A 724 16.01 0.02 -17.24
N GLU A 725 17.20 0.44 -16.82
CA GLU A 725 18.47 0.03 -17.43
C GLU A 725 18.68 -1.48 -17.34
N PHE A 726 18.42 -2.09 -16.17
CA PHE A 726 18.48 -3.54 -16.02
C PHE A 726 17.52 -4.26 -16.97
N SER A 727 16.28 -3.80 -17.07
CA SER A 727 15.28 -4.42 -17.96
C SER A 727 15.66 -4.33 -19.43
N ILE A 728 16.31 -3.24 -19.85
CA ILE A 728 16.81 -3.08 -21.22
C ILE A 728 17.99 -4.03 -21.44
N ARG A 729 18.89 -4.13 -20.45
CA ARG A 729 20.05 -5.04 -20.49
C ARG A 729 19.62 -6.49 -20.61
N THR A 730 18.61 -6.94 -19.86
CA THR A 730 18.11 -8.32 -19.93
C THR A 730 17.52 -8.66 -21.28
N VAL A 731 16.76 -7.74 -21.90
CA VAL A 731 16.23 -7.98 -23.26
C VAL A 731 17.34 -7.97 -24.30
N ARG A 732 18.37 -7.13 -24.15
CA ARG A 732 19.54 -7.10 -25.04
C ARG A 732 20.39 -8.37 -24.98
N ARG A 733 20.39 -9.13 -23.88
CA ARG A 733 21.05 -10.44 -23.81
C ARG A 733 20.52 -11.44 -24.84
N LEU A 734 19.30 -11.25 -25.34
CA LEU A 734 18.75 -12.09 -26.41
C LEU A 734 19.48 -11.89 -27.76
N LEU A 735 20.33 -10.86 -27.89
CA LEU A 735 21.20 -10.64 -29.05
C LEU A 735 22.49 -11.46 -28.97
N GLU A 736 22.83 -11.95 -27.78
CA GLU A 736 24.02 -12.78 -27.55
C GLU A 736 23.72 -14.25 -27.90
N GLU A 737 24.77 -15.08 -27.92
CA GLU A 737 24.61 -16.53 -28.07
C GLU A 737 23.87 -17.11 -26.86
N PRO A 738 22.96 -18.09 -27.05
CA PRO A 738 22.22 -18.67 -25.94
C PRO A 738 23.16 -19.41 -24.98
N PRO A 739 22.86 -19.40 -23.67
CA PRO A 739 23.69 -20.06 -22.68
C PRO A 739 23.80 -21.56 -23.01
N GLU A 740 25.03 -22.07 -23.03
CA GLU A 740 25.32 -23.48 -23.25
C GLU A 740 24.59 -24.32 -22.19
N LYS A 741 23.77 -25.28 -22.60
CA LYS A 741 23.08 -26.18 -21.67
C LYS A 741 24.15 -27.01 -20.97
N VAL A 742 24.47 -26.65 -19.72
CA VAL A 742 25.33 -27.48 -18.86
C VAL A 742 24.57 -28.78 -18.61
N GLU A 743 24.93 -29.83 -19.36
CA GLU A 743 24.48 -31.18 -19.04
C GLU A 743 24.96 -31.52 -17.63
N PRO A 744 24.11 -32.10 -16.76
CA PRO A 744 24.54 -32.49 -15.42
C PRO A 744 25.66 -33.52 -15.54
N VAL A 745 26.82 -33.18 -14.97
CA VAL A 745 27.93 -34.12 -14.78
C VAL A 745 27.40 -35.28 -13.94
N VAL A 746 27.13 -36.41 -14.59
CA VAL A 746 26.83 -37.68 -13.93
C VAL A 746 28.15 -38.20 -13.39
N GLU A 747 28.38 -38.06 -12.08
CA GLU A 747 29.40 -38.86 -11.39
C GLU A 747 28.98 -40.34 -11.43
N PRO A 748 29.92 -41.27 -11.71
CA PRO A 748 29.60 -42.68 -11.90
C PRO A 748 29.35 -43.34 -10.54
N ILE A 749 28.10 -43.69 -10.25
CA ILE A 749 27.78 -44.68 -9.22
C ILE A 749 27.62 -46.03 -9.93
N SER A 750 28.58 -46.90 -9.66
CA SER A 750 28.58 -48.31 -10.03
C SER A 750 27.37 -49.05 -9.46
N GLU A 751 26.60 -49.63 -10.38
CA GLU A 751 26.02 -50.98 -10.34
C GLU A 751 25.64 -51.57 -8.98
N GLN A 752 24.34 -51.79 -8.77
CA GLN A 752 23.83 -53.15 -8.60
C GLN A 752 22.32 -53.21 -8.87
N ASP A 753 21.99 -54.14 -9.77
CA ASP A 753 20.68 -54.68 -10.13
C ASP A 753 19.79 -54.92 -8.86
N ASP A 754 18.46 -55.02 -8.89
CA ASP A 754 17.68 -55.87 -9.76
C ASP A 754 16.17 -55.74 -9.44
N THR A 755 15.37 -55.99 -10.48
CA THR A 755 14.01 -56.57 -10.49
C THR A 755 12.72 -55.77 -10.20
N ALA A 756 11.87 -55.87 -11.23
CA ALA A 756 10.41 -56.08 -11.23
C ALA A 756 9.47 -54.91 -11.57
N ALA A 757 9.19 -54.82 -12.88
CA ALA A 757 7.92 -54.57 -13.58
C ALA A 757 6.63 -54.78 -12.74
N MET A 758 5.45 -54.22 -13.04
CA MET A 758 4.78 -54.11 -14.34
C MET A 758 3.42 -53.40 -14.13
N GLU A 759 3.06 -52.47 -15.04
CA GLU A 759 1.70 -52.19 -15.59
C GLU A 759 0.53 -51.81 -14.64
N VAL A 760 -0.41 -50.93 -14.98
CA VAL A 760 -1.32 -50.98 -16.15
C VAL A 760 -1.85 -49.59 -16.52
N SER A 761 -1.85 -49.35 -17.83
CA SER A 761 -2.39 -48.24 -18.60
C SER A 761 -3.93 -48.19 -18.66
N GLY A 762 -4.46 -47.05 -19.13
CA GLY A 762 -5.85 -46.88 -19.57
C GLY A 762 -5.96 -46.00 -20.81
N ASP A 763 -5.26 -46.39 -21.87
CA ASP A 763 -5.75 -46.68 -23.22
C ASP A 763 -6.75 -45.75 -23.96
N GLN A 764 -6.33 -45.31 -25.17
CA GLN A 764 -6.92 -45.53 -26.52
C GLN A 764 -6.66 -44.32 -27.45
N GLN A 765 -5.70 -44.41 -28.39
CA GLN A 765 -5.80 -44.97 -29.76
C GLN A 765 -6.59 -44.05 -30.74
N ASN A 766 -6.23 -43.82 -32.01
CA ASN A 766 -5.34 -44.55 -32.93
C ASN A 766 -5.06 -43.76 -34.23
N GLY A 767 -3.93 -44.10 -34.87
CA GLY A 767 -3.82 -44.41 -36.31
C GLY A 767 -3.32 -43.29 -37.25
N ALA A 768 -2.02 -43.24 -37.64
CA ALA A 768 -1.35 -44.02 -38.72
C ALA A 768 -1.18 -43.13 -39.99
N GLN A 769 -0.10 -43.13 -40.79
CA GLN A 769 1.06 -44.00 -40.93
C GLN A 769 2.14 -43.26 -41.76
N HIS A 770 3.39 -43.71 -41.62
CA HIS A 770 4.61 -43.23 -42.23
C HIS A 770 5.09 -44.25 -43.28
N ASP A 771 5.69 -43.83 -44.39
CA ASP A 771 6.67 -44.58 -45.21
C ASP A 771 7.36 -43.55 -46.15
N GLY A 772 8.66 -43.25 -46.12
CA GLY A 772 9.84 -44.14 -46.27
C GLY A 772 10.27 -44.09 -47.73
N THR A 773 11.35 -43.40 -48.14
CA THR A 773 12.70 -43.99 -48.19
C THR A 773 13.79 -42.95 -48.58
N GLU A 774 14.84 -42.95 -47.76
CA GLU A 774 16.27 -43.10 -48.08
C GLU A 774 17.16 -42.00 -48.73
N GLN A 775 18.14 -41.61 -47.89
CA GLN A 775 19.58 -41.47 -48.14
C GLN A 775 20.08 -40.36 -49.08
N ASN A 776 20.76 -39.35 -48.50
CA ASN A 776 22.20 -39.22 -48.73
C ASN A 776 22.90 -38.33 -47.67
N GLY A 777 24.16 -38.65 -47.41
CA GLY A 777 24.91 -38.25 -46.22
C GLY A 777 25.50 -36.84 -46.16
N GLN A 778 26.18 -36.62 -45.02
CA GLN A 778 27.17 -35.57 -44.72
C GLN A 778 26.66 -34.12 -44.78
N VAL A 779 26.46 -33.49 -43.62
CA VAL A 779 27.49 -32.75 -42.86
C VAL A 779 26.95 -32.63 -41.44
N ALA A 780 27.76 -32.96 -40.43
CA ALA A 780 27.50 -32.55 -39.06
C ALA A 780 27.60 -31.01 -39.00
N GLN A 781 26.52 -30.33 -39.35
CA GLN A 781 26.33 -28.93 -38.98
C GLN A 781 26.01 -28.96 -37.51
N SER A 782 26.94 -28.45 -36.70
CA SER A 782 26.67 -27.99 -35.35
C SER A 782 25.38 -27.19 -35.40
N THR A 783 24.27 -27.77 -34.93
CA THR A 783 23.03 -27.04 -34.74
C THR A 783 23.35 -25.98 -33.71
N ALA A 784 23.54 -24.74 -34.18
CA ALA A 784 23.70 -23.58 -33.32
C ALA A 784 22.61 -23.66 -32.25
N ALA A 785 23.00 -23.60 -30.98
CA ALA A 785 22.04 -23.64 -29.89
C ALA A 785 20.97 -22.55 -30.17
N GLU A 786 19.70 -22.95 -30.22
CA GLU A 786 18.58 -22.05 -30.48
C GLU A 786 17.98 -21.60 -29.14
N TRP A 787 17.49 -20.36 -29.08
CA TRP A 787 16.84 -19.81 -27.89
C TRP A 787 15.46 -20.45 -27.65
N ASP A 788 15.33 -21.21 -26.57
CA ASP A 788 14.07 -21.86 -26.17
C ASP A 788 13.05 -20.87 -25.56
N GLU A 789 11.75 -21.11 -25.72
CA GLU A 789 10.67 -20.26 -25.19
C GLU A 789 10.78 -20.06 -23.66
N GLU A 790 11.13 -21.11 -22.92
CA GLU A 790 11.32 -21.06 -21.46
C GLU A 790 12.47 -20.14 -21.03
N THR A 791 13.50 -19.99 -21.87
CA THR A 791 14.66 -19.13 -21.58
C THR A 791 14.45 -17.68 -22.00
N VAL A 792 13.66 -17.45 -23.06
CA VAL A 792 13.36 -16.11 -23.59
C VAL A 792 12.36 -15.36 -22.70
N ILE A 793 11.33 -16.04 -22.20
CA ILE A 793 10.26 -15.41 -21.40
C ILE A 793 10.80 -14.65 -20.16
N PRO A 794 11.68 -15.23 -19.32
CA PRO A 794 12.25 -14.53 -18.16
C PRO A 794 12.92 -13.19 -18.50
N HIS A 795 13.56 -13.10 -19.68
CA HIS A 795 14.22 -11.88 -20.15
C HIS A 795 13.23 -10.79 -20.59
N LEU A 796 12.02 -11.16 -21.00
CA LEU A 796 10.99 -10.25 -21.52
C LEU A 796 9.99 -9.75 -20.46
N GLU A 797 9.68 -10.55 -19.44
CA GLU A 797 8.55 -10.28 -18.54
C GLU A 797 8.68 -8.97 -17.75
N LEU A 798 9.86 -8.71 -17.15
CA LEU A 798 10.09 -7.44 -16.42
C LEU A 798 9.94 -6.25 -17.37
N TYR A 799 10.61 -6.31 -18.52
CA TYR A 799 10.58 -5.25 -19.52
C TYR A 799 9.16 -4.95 -20.02
N PHE A 800 8.35 -5.98 -20.31
CA PHE A 800 6.94 -5.79 -20.69
C PHE A 800 6.12 -5.23 -19.53
N ALA A 801 6.37 -5.66 -18.29
CA ALA A 801 5.69 -5.11 -17.12
C ALA A 801 5.98 -3.60 -16.96
N LEU A 802 7.20 -3.14 -17.26
CA LEU A 802 7.58 -1.73 -17.24
C LEU A 802 7.00 -0.94 -18.42
N CYS A 803 6.99 -1.50 -19.64
CA CYS A 803 6.39 -0.87 -20.82
C CYS A 803 4.90 -0.52 -20.62
N SER A 804 4.19 -1.29 -19.79
CA SER A 804 2.78 -0.98 -19.47
C SER A 804 2.59 0.29 -18.62
N LYS A 805 3.64 0.75 -17.93
CA LYS A 805 3.67 1.99 -17.15
C LYS A 805 4.31 3.13 -17.94
N LYS A 806 5.37 2.84 -18.69
CA LYS A 806 6.12 3.78 -19.52
C LYS A 806 6.22 3.25 -20.96
N PRO A 807 5.23 3.54 -21.83
CA PRO A 807 5.20 3.02 -23.20
C PRO A 807 6.40 3.41 -24.07
N GLU A 808 7.15 4.45 -23.70
CA GLU A 808 8.33 4.92 -24.44
C GLU A 808 9.44 3.87 -24.52
N LEU A 809 9.52 2.99 -23.52
CA LEU A 809 10.52 1.93 -23.48
C LEU A 809 10.41 1.00 -24.69
N LEU A 810 9.21 0.83 -25.27
CA LEU A 810 8.96 -0.02 -26.45
C LEU A 810 9.85 0.31 -27.65
N ASN A 811 10.38 1.53 -27.77
CA ASN A 811 11.31 1.87 -28.86
C ASN A 811 12.54 0.97 -28.82
N SER A 812 13.11 0.74 -27.64
CA SER A 812 14.28 -0.13 -27.45
C SER A 812 14.00 -1.59 -27.79
N LEU A 813 12.72 -2.01 -27.79
CA LEU A 813 12.35 -3.37 -28.19
C LEU A 813 12.54 -3.59 -29.68
N PHE A 814 12.32 -2.56 -30.51
CA PHE A 814 12.49 -2.67 -31.96
C PHE A 814 13.96 -2.96 -32.31
N ASP A 815 14.90 -2.31 -31.64
CA ASP A 815 16.34 -2.55 -31.83
C ASP A 815 16.72 -4.01 -31.56
N VAL A 816 16.15 -4.61 -30.51
CA VAL A 816 16.38 -6.03 -30.21
C VAL A 816 15.65 -6.92 -31.20
N TYR A 817 14.36 -6.66 -31.44
CA TYR A 817 13.52 -7.46 -32.32
C TYR A 817 14.10 -7.60 -33.73
N ILE A 818 14.61 -6.51 -34.31
CA ILE A 818 15.17 -6.50 -35.67
C ILE A 818 16.44 -7.36 -35.76
N ASN A 819 17.26 -7.37 -34.71
CA ASN A 819 18.56 -8.02 -34.71
C ASN A 819 18.56 -9.45 -34.13
N THR A 820 17.41 -9.98 -33.69
CA THR A 820 17.31 -11.33 -33.12
C THR A 820 16.81 -12.37 -34.14
N THR A 821 17.00 -13.66 -33.83
CA THR A 821 16.54 -14.79 -34.66
C THR A 821 15.01 -14.82 -34.87
N PRO A 822 14.52 -15.43 -35.97
CA PRO A 822 13.07 -15.51 -36.26
C PRO A 822 12.24 -16.20 -35.17
N GLN A 823 12.83 -17.14 -34.43
CA GLN A 823 12.19 -17.84 -33.31
C GLN A 823 11.94 -16.89 -32.13
N VAL A 824 12.95 -16.13 -31.70
CA VAL A 824 12.78 -15.13 -30.62
C VAL A 824 11.79 -14.05 -31.05
N GLN A 825 11.85 -13.58 -32.30
CA GLN A 825 10.85 -12.66 -32.83
C GLN A 825 9.42 -13.21 -32.73
N ARG A 826 9.22 -14.51 -32.99
CA ARG A 826 7.92 -15.18 -32.83
C ARG A 826 7.46 -15.16 -31.36
N ILE A 827 8.35 -15.48 -30.43
CA ILE A 827 8.06 -15.48 -28.98
C ILE A 827 7.69 -14.05 -28.52
N ILE A 828 8.45 -13.03 -28.94
CA ILE A 828 8.13 -11.62 -28.65
C ILE A 828 6.72 -11.26 -29.15
N ARG A 829 6.37 -11.61 -30.40
CA ARG A 829 5.03 -11.35 -30.97
C ARG A 829 3.90 -12.08 -30.23
N GLN A 830 4.17 -13.26 -29.66
CA GLN A 830 3.21 -14.03 -28.88
C GLN A 830 2.93 -13.35 -27.53
N HIS A 831 3.98 -13.00 -26.78
CA HIS A 831 3.87 -12.47 -25.42
C HIS A 831 3.52 -10.98 -25.33
N ILE A 832 3.77 -10.19 -26.38
CA ILE A 832 3.42 -8.74 -26.40
C ILE A 832 1.91 -8.48 -26.38
N THR A 833 1.08 -9.49 -26.68
CA THR A 833 -0.38 -9.40 -26.76
C THR A 833 -1.02 -8.76 -25.52
N THR A 834 -0.64 -9.22 -24.33
CA THR A 834 -1.22 -8.73 -23.06
C THR A 834 -0.79 -7.29 -22.78
N LEU A 835 0.42 -6.90 -23.18
CA LEU A 835 0.95 -5.56 -23.00
C LEU A 835 0.20 -4.54 -23.85
N ILE A 836 0.06 -4.80 -25.16
CA ILE A 836 -0.60 -3.87 -26.09
C ILE A 836 -2.07 -3.69 -25.75
N ARG A 837 -2.76 -4.77 -25.35
CA ARG A 837 -4.14 -4.70 -24.86
C ARG A 837 -4.29 -3.81 -23.62
N ARG A 838 -3.30 -3.83 -22.71
CA ARG A 838 -3.30 -2.97 -21.51
C ARG A 838 -3.01 -1.50 -21.80
N ILE A 839 -2.13 -1.19 -22.76
CA ILE A 839 -1.83 0.20 -23.16
C ILE A 839 -3.05 0.82 -23.88
N GLY A 840 -3.66 0.05 -24.79
CA GLY A 840 -4.84 0.49 -25.53
C GLY A 840 -4.55 1.46 -26.69
N MET A 841 -5.52 1.61 -27.58
CA MET A 841 -5.39 2.37 -28.84
C MET A 841 -5.41 3.89 -28.68
N GLN A 842 -5.81 4.40 -27.50
CA GLN A 842 -5.91 5.84 -27.22
C GLN A 842 -4.58 6.44 -26.70
N SER A 843 -3.54 5.62 -26.53
CA SER A 843 -2.25 6.11 -26.04
C SER A 843 -1.52 6.90 -27.14
N PRO A 844 -1.26 8.21 -26.96
CA PRO A 844 -0.60 9.03 -27.98
C PRO A 844 0.82 8.54 -28.26
N LYS A 845 1.51 8.02 -27.25
CA LYS A 845 2.87 7.48 -27.41
C LYS A 845 2.86 6.20 -28.26
N LEU A 846 1.87 5.34 -28.08
CA LEU A 846 1.75 4.13 -28.91
C LEU A 846 1.47 4.51 -30.37
N LEU A 847 0.64 5.53 -30.62
CA LEU A 847 0.42 6.06 -31.97
C LEU A 847 1.70 6.64 -32.58
N GLN A 848 2.53 7.35 -31.80
CA GLN A 848 3.85 7.81 -32.25
C GLN A 848 4.79 6.66 -32.61
N ILE A 849 4.81 5.58 -31.82
CA ILE A 849 5.62 4.38 -32.10
C ILE A 849 5.14 3.70 -33.40
N ILE A 850 3.83 3.58 -33.59
CA ILE A 850 3.26 3.03 -34.84
C ILE A 850 3.59 3.94 -36.04
N GLY A 851 3.67 5.25 -35.83
CA GLY A 851 4.09 6.22 -36.84
C GLY A 851 5.58 6.13 -37.22
N ASN A 852 6.45 5.94 -36.23
CA ASN A 852 7.90 6.15 -36.35
C ASN A 852 8.73 4.93 -35.94
N PHE A 853 8.32 3.71 -36.30
CA PHE A 853 9.09 2.50 -35.99
C PHE A 853 10.30 2.31 -36.92
N ALA A 854 11.30 1.53 -36.49
CA ALA A 854 12.49 1.20 -37.29
C ALA A 854 12.18 0.17 -38.42
N PRO A 855 12.84 0.25 -39.59
CA PRO A 855 12.62 -0.70 -40.68
C PRO A 855 12.94 -2.14 -40.25
N GLY A 856 12.10 -3.11 -40.66
CA GLY A 856 12.16 -4.49 -40.15
C GLY A 856 11.20 -4.78 -38.98
N GLY A 857 10.62 -3.74 -38.38
CA GLY A 857 9.61 -3.83 -37.32
C GLY A 857 8.18 -4.06 -37.80
N GLU A 858 7.93 -4.20 -39.11
CA GLU A 858 6.57 -4.21 -39.70
C GLU A 858 5.72 -5.35 -39.14
N THR A 859 6.32 -6.53 -39.00
CA THR A 859 5.65 -7.74 -38.48
C THR A 859 5.22 -7.60 -37.02
N LEU A 860 5.97 -6.82 -36.22
CA LEU A 860 5.62 -6.51 -34.84
C LEU A 860 4.49 -5.47 -34.78
N ILE A 861 4.53 -4.44 -35.62
CA ILE A 861 3.45 -3.45 -35.72
C ILE A 861 2.15 -4.08 -36.22
N ILE A 862 2.20 -4.98 -37.21
CA ILE A 862 1.01 -5.74 -37.64
C ILE A 862 0.42 -6.49 -36.45
N ARG A 863 1.26 -7.11 -35.60
CA ARG A 863 0.78 -7.75 -34.37
C ARG A 863 0.13 -6.75 -33.42
N PHE A 864 0.68 -5.55 -33.25
CA PHE A 864 0.06 -4.52 -32.41
C PHE A 864 -1.32 -4.13 -32.94
N LEU A 865 -1.42 -3.87 -34.25
CA LEU A 865 -2.66 -3.49 -34.91
C LEU A 865 -3.72 -4.60 -34.80
N VAL A 866 -3.34 -5.86 -35.00
CA VAL A 866 -4.24 -7.00 -34.77
C VAL A 866 -4.74 -6.99 -33.34
N VAL A 867 -3.85 -6.90 -32.34
CA VAL A 867 -4.26 -6.94 -30.92
C VAL A 867 -5.17 -5.78 -30.52
N LEU A 868 -4.92 -4.58 -31.04
CA LEU A 868 -5.74 -3.40 -30.77
C LEU A 868 -7.11 -3.46 -31.45
N CYS A 869 -7.17 -3.99 -32.68
CA CYS A 869 -8.36 -3.90 -33.52
C CYS A 869 -9.19 -5.20 -33.56
N ASP A 870 -8.74 -6.31 -32.95
CA ASP A 870 -9.39 -7.61 -33.07
C ASP A 870 -10.84 -7.61 -32.58
N THR A 871 -11.07 -7.00 -31.41
CA THR A 871 -12.37 -6.97 -30.74
C THR A 871 -13.01 -5.58 -30.69
N VAL A 872 -12.27 -4.53 -31.03
CA VAL A 872 -12.67 -3.13 -30.86
C VAL A 872 -12.46 -2.38 -32.17
N ARG A 873 -13.39 -1.49 -32.52
CA ARG A 873 -13.27 -0.64 -33.71
C ARG A 873 -12.06 0.30 -33.56
N PRO A 874 -11.19 0.42 -34.57
CA PRO A 874 -10.04 1.31 -34.51
C PRO A 874 -10.47 2.78 -34.44
N SER A 875 -9.75 3.58 -33.67
CA SER A 875 -9.95 5.03 -33.59
C SER A 875 -9.61 5.73 -34.90
N PRO A 876 -10.24 6.86 -35.24
CA PRO A 876 -9.93 7.60 -36.46
C PRO A 876 -8.47 8.06 -36.50
N GLU A 877 -7.90 8.47 -35.37
CA GLU A 877 -6.49 8.84 -35.25
C GLU A 877 -5.55 7.68 -35.61
N LEU A 878 -5.84 6.46 -35.14
CA LEU A 878 -5.06 5.27 -35.50
C LEU A 878 -5.15 4.97 -36.99
N VAL A 879 -6.35 5.08 -37.58
CA VAL A 879 -6.57 4.88 -39.01
C VAL A 879 -5.74 5.87 -39.84
N GLU A 880 -5.73 7.15 -39.48
CA GLU A 880 -4.94 8.17 -40.18
C GLU A 880 -3.44 7.92 -40.09
N VAL A 881 -2.92 7.59 -38.90
CA VAL A 881 -1.50 7.26 -38.72
C VAL A 881 -1.11 6.06 -39.57
N VAL A 882 -1.92 4.99 -39.57
CA VAL A 882 -1.64 3.77 -40.35
C VAL A 882 -1.69 4.04 -41.86
N LYS A 883 -2.64 4.85 -42.33
CA LYS A 883 -2.71 5.25 -43.75
C LYS A 883 -1.49 6.06 -44.18
N ARG A 884 -1.08 7.03 -43.36
CA ARG A 884 0.12 7.84 -43.62
C ARG A 884 1.36 6.96 -43.75
N VAL A 885 1.61 6.12 -42.76
CA VAL A 885 2.75 5.19 -42.73
C VAL A 885 2.74 4.23 -43.92
N TYR A 886 1.56 3.69 -44.26
CA TYR A 886 1.39 2.79 -45.39
C TYR A 886 1.78 3.46 -46.72
N GLN A 887 1.41 4.72 -46.91
CA GLN A 887 1.71 5.49 -48.13
C GLN A 887 3.19 5.92 -48.18
N GLU A 888 3.73 6.42 -47.07
CA GLU A 888 5.11 6.91 -46.99
C GLU A 888 6.14 5.78 -47.17
N ARG A 889 5.87 4.58 -46.63
CA ARG A 889 6.82 3.46 -46.63
C ARG A 889 6.52 2.36 -47.64
N ASN A 890 5.48 2.52 -48.46
CA ASN A 890 5.05 1.54 -49.48
C ASN A 890 4.94 0.09 -48.93
N LEU A 891 4.19 -0.07 -47.83
CA LEU A 891 4.06 -1.34 -47.11
C LEU A 891 3.12 -2.34 -47.81
N ASP A 892 3.20 -3.62 -47.43
CA ASP A 892 2.29 -4.69 -47.90
C ASP A 892 0.84 -4.40 -47.48
N ALA A 893 -0.15 -4.77 -48.32
CA ALA A 893 -1.57 -4.55 -48.05
C ALA A 893 -2.05 -5.29 -46.78
N LYS A 894 -1.31 -6.31 -46.32
CA LYS A 894 -1.53 -6.96 -45.01
C LYS A 894 -1.50 -5.99 -43.83
N PHE A 895 -0.78 -4.88 -43.96
CA PHE A 895 -0.68 -3.84 -42.93
C PHE A 895 -2.02 -3.12 -42.66
N LEU A 896 -2.88 -3.01 -43.69
CA LEU A 896 -4.16 -2.31 -43.60
C LEU A 896 -5.29 -3.21 -43.04
N ILE A 897 -5.13 -4.53 -43.12
CA ILE A 897 -6.17 -5.51 -42.78
C ILE A 897 -6.73 -5.33 -41.37
N PRO A 898 -5.91 -5.17 -40.31
CA PRO A 898 -6.44 -5.06 -38.95
C PRO A 898 -7.34 -3.83 -38.76
N VAL A 899 -7.08 -2.76 -39.51
CA VAL A 899 -7.71 -1.45 -39.32
C VAL A 899 -8.88 -1.21 -40.28
N ILE A 900 -9.25 -2.21 -41.08
CA ILE A 900 -10.23 -2.05 -42.18
C ILE A 900 -11.64 -1.70 -41.70
N SER A 901 -12.00 -2.10 -40.48
CA SER A 901 -13.26 -1.70 -39.81
C SER A 901 -13.30 -0.22 -39.37
N GLY A 902 -12.20 0.50 -39.51
CA GLY A 902 -12.14 1.95 -39.34
C GLY A 902 -12.33 2.74 -40.63
N PHE A 903 -12.31 2.07 -41.78
CA PHE A 903 -12.21 2.75 -43.07
C PHE A 903 -13.55 3.33 -43.51
N THR A 904 -13.48 4.45 -44.23
CA THR A 904 -14.64 4.98 -44.95
C THR A 904 -14.88 4.19 -46.23
N LYS A 905 -16.09 4.28 -46.78
CA LYS A 905 -16.43 3.66 -48.07
C LYS A 905 -15.51 4.10 -49.22
N ALA A 906 -15.02 5.33 -49.18
CA ALA A 906 -14.06 5.85 -50.16
C ALA A 906 -12.69 5.18 -50.02
N ASP A 907 -12.20 5.01 -48.79
CA ASP A 907 -10.93 4.34 -48.52
C ASP A 907 -10.94 2.88 -48.95
N ILE A 908 -12.04 2.17 -48.66
CA ILE A 908 -12.22 0.77 -49.07
C ILE A 908 -12.13 0.65 -50.59
N LYS A 909 -12.80 1.54 -51.34
CA LYS A 909 -12.72 1.60 -52.82
C LYS A 909 -11.29 1.82 -53.31
N GLN A 910 -10.56 2.73 -52.69
CA GLN A 910 -9.19 3.07 -53.09
C GLN A 910 -8.20 1.90 -52.85
N HIS A 911 -8.35 1.18 -51.73
CA HIS A 911 -7.42 0.13 -51.33
C HIS A 911 -7.84 -1.29 -51.75
N MET A 912 -9.07 -1.50 -52.20
CA MET A 912 -9.57 -2.80 -52.69
C MET A 912 -8.66 -3.49 -53.72
N PRO A 913 -8.14 -2.79 -54.76
CA PRO A 913 -7.28 -3.44 -55.75
C PRO A 913 -6.03 -4.06 -55.13
N LYS A 914 -5.46 -3.39 -54.11
CA LYS A 914 -4.26 -3.86 -53.42
C LYS A 914 -4.55 -5.05 -52.50
N ILE A 915 -5.72 -5.09 -51.86
CA ILE A 915 -6.16 -6.25 -51.05
C ILE A 915 -6.36 -7.47 -51.94
N VAL A 916 -7.02 -7.32 -53.09
CA VAL A 916 -7.23 -8.42 -54.03
C VAL A 916 -5.92 -8.89 -54.67
N SER A 917 -4.96 -7.97 -54.87
CA SER A 917 -3.62 -8.32 -55.37
C SER A 917 -2.83 -9.23 -54.41
N LEU A 918 -3.23 -9.33 -53.14
CA LEU A 918 -2.64 -10.28 -52.19
C LEU A 918 -2.87 -11.71 -52.63
N LEU A 919 -3.97 -12.03 -53.32
CA LEU A 919 -4.32 -13.39 -53.73
C LEU A 919 -3.28 -13.96 -54.70
N ASN A 920 -2.65 -15.07 -54.35
CA ASN A 920 -1.68 -15.79 -55.18
C ASN A 920 -2.07 -17.26 -55.41
N GLY A 921 -3.32 -17.64 -55.13
CA GLY A 921 -3.82 -19.02 -55.22
C GLY A 921 -3.61 -19.89 -53.98
N THR A 922 -2.90 -19.40 -52.95
CA THR A 922 -2.72 -20.12 -51.68
C THR A 922 -3.96 -20.05 -50.78
N GLU A 923 -4.23 -21.15 -50.07
CA GLU A 923 -5.37 -21.22 -49.15
C GLU A 923 -5.25 -20.24 -47.97
N ALA A 924 -4.02 -19.99 -47.49
CA ALA A 924 -3.76 -19.04 -46.41
C ALA A 924 -4.22 -17.61 -46.77
N GLN A 925 -3.93 -17.15 -47.98
CA GLN A 925 -4.37 -15.83 -48.44
C GLN A 925 -5.86 -15.77 -48.74
N ARG A 926 -6.46 -16.85 -49.25
CA ARG A 926 -7.92 -16.95 -49.38
C ARG A 926 -8.61 -16.76 -48.03
N LYS A 927 -8.10 -17.40 -46.97
CA LYS A 927 -8.62 -17.22 -45.60
C LYS A 927 -8.51 -15.77 -45.12
N ILE A 928 -7.36 -15.12 -45.36
CA ILE A 928 -7.14 -13.71 -45.01
C ILE A 928 -8.14 -12.79 -45.72
N VAL A 929 -8.28 -12.93 -47.05
CA VAL A 929 -9.20 -12.09 -47.84
C VAL A 929 -10.66 -12.36 -47.49
N ARG A 930 -11.02 -13.63 -47.22
CA ARG A 930 -12.35 -13.98 -46.71
C ARG A 930 -12.66 -13.29 -45.39
N ALA A 931 -11.71 -13.28 -44.45
CA ALA A 931 -11.88 -12.58 -43.18
C ALA A 931 -12.04 -11.06 -43.39
N VAL A 932 -11.31 -10.47 -44.33
CA VAL A 932 -11.49 -9.06 -44.72
C VAL A 932 -12.90 -8.79 -45.25
N PHE A 933 -13.39 -9.60 -46.19
CA PHE A 933 -14.71 -9.42 -46.77
C PHE A 933 -15.82 -9.58 -45.72
N SER A 934 -15.73 -10.60 -44.87
CA SER A 934 -16.66 -10.77 -43.74
C SER A 934 -16.63 -9.55 -42.82
N ARG A 935 -15.46 -9.01 -42.46
CA ARG A 935 -15.35 -7.84 -41.57
C ARG A 935 -15.89 -6.53 -42.18
N ILE A 936 -15.96 -6.43 -43.52
CA ILE A 936 -16.54 -5.28 -44.23
C ILE A 936 -18.07 -5.36 -44.26
N ILE A 937 -18.63 -6.58 -44.35
CA ILE A 937 -20.06 -6.84 -44.58
C ILE A 937 -20.83 -7.11 -43.28
N SER A 938 -20.20 -7.76 -42.30
CA SER A 938 -20.89 -8.25 -41.10
C SER A 938 -21.17 -7.15 -40.07
N ASP A 939 -22.39 -7.14 -39.55
CA ASP A 939 -22.86 -6.26 -38.48
C ASP A 939 -22.46 -6.90 -37.12
N SER A 940 -21.39 -6.38 -36.52
CA SER A 940 -20.82 -6.98 -35.30
C SER A 940 -21.36 -6.29 -34.05
N GLY A 941 -22.65 -6.47 -33.76
CA GLY A 941 -23.35 -6.18 -32.48
C GLY A 941 -23.36 -4.73 -31.96
N ASN A 942 -22.43 -3.89 -32.40
CA ASN A 942 -22.18 -2.50 -32.02
C ASN A 942 -21.70 -1.66 -33.22
N VAL A 943 -21.60 -2.22 -34.43
CA VAL A 943 -20.99 -1.58 -35.60
C VAL A 943 -21.76 -1.92 -36.88
N SER A 944 -22.49 -0.94 -37.41
CA SER A 944 -23.19 -1.04 -38.70
C SER A 944 -22.22 -1.36 -39.84
N ALA A 945 -22.62 -2.27 -40.72
CA ALA A 945 -21.85 -2.69 -41.89
C ALA A 945 -21.38 -1.49 -42.74
N HIS A 946 -20.12 -1.48 -43.14
CA HIS A 946 -19.54 -0.40 -43.95
C HIS A 946 -20.10 -0.37 -45.38
N MET A 947 -20.47 -1.55 -45.86
CA MET A 947 -20.95 -1.78 -47.21
C MET A 947 -21.89 -2.97 -47.24
N THR A 948 -22.86 -2.93 -48.13
CA THR A 948 -23.72 -4.08 -48.38
C THR A 948 -22.98 -5.12 -49.23
N PRO A 949 -23.36 -6.40 -49.15
CA PRO A 949 -22.74 -7.43 -50.00
C PRO A 949 -22.93 -7.12 -51.51
N VAL A 950 -24.03 -6.45 -51.87
CA VAL A 950 -24.27 -5.94 -53.24
C VAL A 950 -23.17 -4.97 -53.67
N GLU A 951 -22.88 -3.98 -52.83
CA GLU A 951 -21.87 -2.97 -53.12
C GLU A 951 -20.46 -3.60 -53.21
N LEU A 952 -20.15 -4.61 -52.40
CA LEU A 952 -18.83 -5.27 -52.43
C LEU A 952 -18.59 -5.97 -53.77
N LEU A 953 -19.54 -6.78 -54.21
CA LEU A 953 -19.47 -7.45 -55.51
C LEU A 953 -19.35 -6.44 -56.65
N VAL A 954 -20.10 -5.33 -56.60
CA VAL A 954 -20.02 -4.28 -57.63
C VAL A 954 -18.65 -3.61 -57.65
N ILE A 955 -18.03 -3.32 -56.50
CA ILE A 955 -16.67 -2.78 -56.45
C ILE A 955 -15.65 -3.77 -57.03
N LEU A 956 -15.75 -5.06 -56.69
CA LEU A 956 -14.83 -6.07 -57.22
C LEU A 956 -14.85 -6.11 -58.76
N HIS A 957 -16.04 -6.00 -59.37
CA HIS A 957 -16.20 -5.94 -60.83
C HIS A 957 -15.70 -4.62 -61.43
N ASN A 958 -15.78 -3.51 -60.70
CA ASN A 958 -15.28 -2.22 -61.17
C ASN A 958 -13.74 -2.08 -61.02
N THR A 959 -13.10 -3.03 -60.32
CA THR A 959 -11.65 -3.04 -60.05
C THR A 959 -10.82 -3.67 -61.19
N ASP A 960 -11.48 -4.17 -62.24
CA ASP A 960 -10.93 -4.93 -63.37
C ASP A 960 -9.75 -4.29 -64.13
N GLN A 961 -9.50 -2.99 -63.98
CA GLN A 961 -8.37 -2.31 -64.66
C GLN A 961 -7.03 -2.47 -63.91
N ASN A 962 -7.06 -2.71 -62.59
CA ASN A 962 -5.88 -2.66 -61.72
C ASN A 962 -5.44 -4.04 -61.20
N VAL A 963 -6.24 -5.09 -61.42
CA VAL A 963 -6.06 -6.42 -60.84
C VAL A 963 -6.06 -7.48 -61.96
N SER A 964 -5.27 -8.54 -61.80
CA SER A 964 -5.26 -9.62 -62.78
C SER A 964 -6.62 -10.36 -62.78
N PRO A 965 -7.12 -10.79 -63.95
CA PRO A 965 -8.42 -11.46 -64.03
C PRO A 965 -8.47 -12.75 -63.20
N LYS A 966 -7.33 -13.42 -62.99
CA LYS A 966 -7.26 -14.61 -62.12
C LYS A 966 -7.55 -14.29 -60.65
N GLN A 967 -6.99 -13.20 -60.14
CA GLN A 967 -7.20 -12.75 -58.76
C GLN A 967 -8.63 -12.24 -58.56
N GLY A 968 -9.18 -11.54 -59.56
CA GLY A 968 -10.58 -11.12 -59.57
C GLY A 968 -11.55 -12.31 -59.49
N ILE A 969 -11.31 -13.37 -60.27
CA ILE A 969 -12.10 -14.62 -60.21
C ILE A 969 -11.99 -15.27 -58.82
N GLU A 970 -10.79 -15.32 -58.24
CA GLU A 970 -10.59 -15.90 -56.90
C GLU A 970 -11.32 -15.09 -55.81
N ALA A 971 -11.29 -13.75 -55.87
CA ALA A 971 -12.04 -12.89 -54.97
C ALA A 971 -13.56 -13.07 -55.09
N ILE A 972 -14.08 -13.21 -56.32
CA ILE A 972 -15.49 -13.52 -56.56
C ILE A 972 -15.84 -14.88 -55.96
N ASN A 973 -15.00 -15.90 -56.17
CA ASN A 973 -15.22 -17.24 -55.60
C ASN A 973 -15.27 -17.22 -54.06
N ILE A 974 -14.46 -16.38 -53.41
CA ILE A 974 -14.53 -16.19 -51.95
C ILE A 974 -15.90 -15.62 -51.54
N CYS A 975 -16.43 -14.64 -52.27
CA CYS A 975 -17.77 -14.09 -52.00
C CYS A 975 -18.85 -15.18 -52.15
N PHE A 976 -18.80 -16.01 -53.20
CA PHE A 976 -19.74 -17.12 -53.37
C PHE A 976 -19.57 -18.24 -52.33
N SER A 977 -18.42 -18.36 -51.67
CA SER A 977 -18.22 -19.31 -50.55
C SER A 977 -18.86 -18.85 -49.24
N MET A 978 -19.27 -17.57 -49.17
CA MET A 978 -19.93 -16.91 -48.04
C MET A 978 -21.45 -16.91 -48.27
N THR A 979 -22.05 -18.11 -48.27
CA THR A 979 -23.45 -18.34 -48.68
C THR A 979 -24.49 -17.70 -47.76
N GLU A 980 -24.12 -17.38 -46.53
CA GLU A 980 -25.00 -16.71 -45.56
C GLU A 980 -25.14 -15.22 -45.89
N GLU A 981 -24.05 -14.57 -46.30
CA GLU A 981 -24.02 -13.14 -46.61
C GLU A 981 -24.42 -12.82 -48.06
N PHE A 982 -24.18 -13.76 -49.00
CA PHE A 982 -24.48 -13.62 -50.42
C PHE A 982 -25.65 -14.51 -50.85
N THR A 983 -26.86 -14.12 -50.46
CA THR A 983 -28.09 -14.85 -50.79
C THR A 983 -28.52 -14.69 -52.26
N THR A 984 -29.48 -15.52 -52.69
CA THR A 984 -30.10 -15.48 -54.01
C THR A 984 -30.61 -14.08 -54.39
N GLU A 985 -31.20 -13.35 -53.45
CA GLU A 985 -31.71 -11.98 -53.65
C GLU A 985 -30.57 -10.97 -53.88
N VAL A 986 -29.52 -11.03 -53.06
CA VAL A 986 -28.34 -10.17 -53.19
C VAL A 986 -27.69 -10.38 -54.55
N ILE A 987 -27.48 -11.64 -54.96
CA ILE A 987 -26.85 -11.95 -56.25
C ILE A 987 -27.74 -11.48 -57.42
N SER A 988 -29.06 -11.64 -57.32
CA SER A 988 -30.02 -11.12 -58.31
C SER A 988 -29.88 -9.61 -58.52
N THR A 989 -29.87 -8.84 -57.43
CA THR A 989 -29.72 -7.37 -57.50
C THR A 989 -28.37 -6.95 -58.06
N VAL A 990 -27.28 -7.65 -57.71
CA VAL A 990 -25.94 -7.41 -58.28
C VAL A 990 -25.95 -7.64 -59.79
N LEU A 991 -26.48 -8.77 -60.27
CA LEU A 991 -26.52 -9.08 -61.70
C LEU A 991 -27.33 -8.04 -62.49
N GLN A 992 -28.47 -7.59 -61.95
CA GLN A 992 -29.28 -6.52 -62.54
C GLN A 992 -28.54 -5.17 -62.55
N HIS A 993 -27.84 -4.82 -61.46
CA HIS A 993 -27.10 -3.57 -61.38
C HIS A 993 -25.91 -3.55 -62.36
N LEU A 994 -25.15 -4.65 -62.45
CA LEU A 994 -23.98 -4.75 -63.32
C LEU A 994 -24.35 -4.70 -64.82
N ILE A 995 -25.48 -5.28 -65.23
CA ILE A 995 -25.92 -5.22 -66.63
C ILE A 995 -26.35 -3.81 -67.05
N ASP A 996 -26.86 -3.00 -66.11
CA ASP A 996 -27.39 -1.66 -66.39
C ASP A 996 -26.31 -0.57 -66.46
N GLN A 997 -25.08 -0.89 -66.04
CA GLN A 997 -23.93 -0.02 -66.20
C GLN A 997 -23.64 0.31 -67.69
N PRO A 998 -23.11 1.51 -68.00
CA PRO A 998 -22.81 1.93 -69.38
C PRO A 998 -21.71 1.08 -70.02
N LYS A 999 -20.80 0.53 -69.22
CA LYS A 999 -19.76 -0.41 -69.64
C LYS A 999 -19.87 -1.67 -68.79
N ILE A 1000 -20.08 -2.81 -69.45
CA ILE A 1000 -20.20 -4.11 -68.76
C ILE A 1000 -18.81 -4.55 -68.28
N PRO A 1001 -18.65 -4.92 -66.99
CA PRO A 1001 -17.38 -5.42 -66.45
C PRO A 1001 -16.91 -6.74 -67.08
N LEU A 1002 -15.59 -6.98 -67.09
CA LEU A 1002 -14.99 -8.19 -67.69
C LEU A 1002 -15.36 -9.45 -66.92
N LEU A 1003 -15.45 -9.34 -65.59
CA LEU A 1003 -15.77 -10.46 -64.71
C LEU A 1003 -17.28 -10.80 -64.64
N TYR A 1004 -18.15 -10.00 -65.29
CA TYR A 1004 -19.60 -10.18 -65.22
C TYR A 1004 -20.06 -11.59 -65.65
N MET A 1005 -19.51 -12.12 -66.75
CA MET A 1005 -19.86 -13.46 -67.25
C MET A 1005 -19.43 -14.56 -66.28
N VAL A 1006 -18.34 -14.36 -65.53
CA VAL A 1006 -17.89 -15.32 -64.51
C VAL A 1006 -18.91 -15.39 -63.38
N THR A 1007 -19.33 -14.22 -62.88
CA THR A 1007 -20.32 -14.10 -61.80
C THR A 1007 -21.68 -14.67 -62.21
N LEU A 1008 -22.11 -14.42 -63.45
CA LEU A 1008 -23.36 -14.95 -64.01
C LEU A 1008 -23.39 -16.49 -64.12
N ILE A 1009 -22.24 -17.11 -64.35
CA ILE A 1009 -22.13 -18.58 -64.44
C ILE A 1009 -21.99 -19.20 -63.05
N ARG A 1010 -21.23 -18.54 -62.17
CA ARG A 1010 -21.08 -18.96 -60.78
C ARG A 1010 -22.41 -18.90 -60.05
N SER A 1011 -23.21 -17.84 -60.26
CA SER A 1011 -24.54 -17.69 -59.66
C SER A 1011 -25.49 -18.82 -60.03
N VAL A 1012 -25.44 -19.31 -61.27
CA VAL A 1012 -26.31 -20.42 -61.72
C VAL A 1012 -25.84 -21.76 -61.18
N SER A 1013 -24.53 -21.92 -60.99
CA SER A 1013 -23.96 -23.15 -60.44
C SER A 1013 -24.21 -23.29 -58.94
N GLU A 1014 -24.20 -22.18 -58.19
CA GLU A 1014 -24.42 -22.17 -56.74
C GLU A 1014 -25.91 -21.95 -56.36
N HIS A 1015 -26.66 -21.18 -57.17
CA HIS A 1015 -28.09 -20.89 -56.94
C HIS A 1015 -28.93 -21.23 -58.20
N PRO A 1016 -29.38 -22.49 -58.34
CA PRO A 1016 -30.16 -22.95 -59.50
C PRO A 1016 -31.48 -22.18 -59.72
N GLU A 1017 -32.03 -21.55 -58.68
CA GLU A 1017 -33.26 -20.76 -58.74
C GLU A 1017 -33.15 -19.52 -59.64
N LEU A 1018 -31.94 -19.01 -59.85
CA LEU A 1018 -31.68 -17.82 -60.66
C LEU A 1018 -31.67 -18.07 -62.17
N VAL A 1019 -31.88 -19.31 -62.63
CA VAL A 1019 -31.80 -19.68 -64.06
C VAL A 1019 -32.72 -18.81 -64.92
N ASN A 1020 -33.98 -18.61 -64.51
CA ASN A 1020 -34.95 -17.80 -65.27
C ASN A 1020 -34.54 -16.32 -65.36
N LEU A 1021 -34.06 -15.75 -64.25
CA LEU A 1021 -33.54 -14.39 -64.22
C LEU A 1021 -32.33 -14.27 -65.17
N VAL A 1022 -31.37 -15.20 -65.08
CA VAL A 1022 -30.17 -15.17 -65.91
C VAL A 1022 -30.50 -15.31 -67.40
N LEU A 1023 -31.49 -16.13 -67.77
CA LEU A 1023 -31.98 -16.21 -69.14
C LEU A 1023 -32.57 -14.88 -69.64
N SER A 1024 -33.32 -14.17 -68.79
CA SER A 1024 -33.83 -12.83 -69.13
C SER A 1024 -32.71 -11.78 -69.27
N LEU A 1025 -31.68 -11.86 -68.41
CA LEU A 1025 -30.50 -11.00 -68.48
C LEU A 1025 -29.68 -11.28 -69.73
N LEU A 1026 -29.51 -12.55 -70.13
CA LEU A 1026 -28.85 -12.94 -71.38
C LEU A 1026 -29.57 -12.36 -72.60
N GLN A 1027 -30.90 -12.30 -72.61
CA GLN A 1027 -31.65 -11.66 -73.69
C GLN A 1027 -31.38 -10.14 -73.75
N LYS A 1028 -31.26 -9.48 -72.59
CA LYS A 1028 -30.87 -8.06 -72.48
C LYS A 1028 -29.42 -7.83 -72.94
N LEU A 1029 -28.51 -8.74 -72.61
CA LEU A 1029 -27.12 -8.76 -73.06
C LEU A 1029 -27.01 -8.88 -74.59
N ILE A 1030 -27.82 -9.74 -75.21
CA ILE A 1030 -27.91 -9.86 -76.68
C ILE A 1030 -28.38 -8.53 -77.30
N SER A 1031 -29.38 -7.89 -76.70
CA SER A 1031 -29.89 -6.58 -77.16
C SER A 1031 -28.81 -5.49 -77.10
N LYS A 1032 -27.88 -5.57 -76.13
CA LYS A 1032 -26.72 -4.67 -75.99
C LYS A 1032 -25.51 -5.01 -76.90
N ARG A 1033 -25.61 -6.01 -77.78
CA ARG A 1033 -24.58 -6.40 -78.77
C ARG A 1033 -23.18 -6.61 -78.19
N ILE A 1034 -23.04 -7.40 -77.13
CA ILE A 1034 -21.76 -7.61 -76.40
C ILE A 1034 -20.61 -8.11 -77.29
N TRP A 1035 -20.92 -8.80 -78.38
CA TRP A 1035 -19.95 -9.24 -79.39
C TRP A 1035 -19.19 -8.11 -80.09
N THR A 1036 -19.66 -6.86 -79.99
CA THR A 1036 -18.92 -5.69 -80.49
C THR A 1036 -17.71 -5.32 -79.62
N SER A 1037 -17.62 -5.84 -78.39
CA SER A 1037 -16.48 -5.65 -77.50
C SER A 1037 -15.58 -6.90 -77.50
N PRO A 1038 -14.47 -6.93 -78.27
CA PRO A 1038 -13.60 -8.11 -78.37
C PRO A 1038 -13.01 -8.52 -77.02
N LYS A 1039 -12.80 -7.60 -76.06
CA LYS A 1039 -12.35 -7.98 -74.72
C LYS A 1039 -13.41 -8.70 -73.86
N LEU A 1040 -14.70 -8.54 -74.15
CA LEU A 1040 -15.79 -9.22 -73.42
C LEU A 1040 -16.21 -10.52 -74.11
N TRP A 1041 -16.17 -10.52 -75.45
CA TRP A 1041 -16.60 -11.64 -76.28
C TRP A 1041 -15.45 -12.61 -76.64
N GLU A 1042 -14.25 -12.07 -76.83
CA GLU A 1042 -13.09 -12.74 -77.44
C GLU A 1042 -11.94 -12.99 -76.43
N ALA A 1043 -11.92 -12.33 -75.26
CA ALA A 1043 -10.85 -12.50 -74.26
C ALA A 1043 -10.83 -13.92 -73.67
N ARG A 1044 -10.10 -14.78 -74.40
CA ARG A 1044 -9.78 -16.18 -74.18
C ARG A 1044 -11.00 -17.09 -74.14
N SER A 1045 -11.23 -17.84 -75.22
CA SER A 1045 -11.84 -19.19 -75.39
C SER A 1045 -12.67 -19.81 -74.23
N LYS A 1046 -12.22 -19.68 -72.98
CA LYS A 1046 -12.93 -20.01 -71.74
C LYS A 1046 -14.27 -19.28 -71.54
N ILE A 1047 -14.44 -18.00 -71.91
CA ILE A 1047 -15.72 -17.26 -71.73
C ILE A 1047 -16.80 -17.77 -72.71
N ASN A 1048 -16.43 -18.01 -73.96
CA ASN A 1048 -17.32 -18.64 -74.94
C ASN A 1048 -17.62 -20.10 -74.54
N ASN A 1049 -16.63 -20.86 -74.05
CA ASN A 1049 -16.87 -22.19 -73.44
C ASN A 1049 -17.74 -22.13 -72.18
N CYS A 1050 -17.75 -21.00 -71.48
CA CYS A 1050 -18.53 -20.73 -70.28
C CYS A 1050 -20.00 -20.44 -70.62
N LEU A 1051 -20.27 -19.63 -71.64
CA LEU A 1051 -21.62 -19.47 -72.22
C LEU A 1051 -22.13 -20.80 -72.78
N THR A 1052 -21.30 -21.50 -73.54
CA THR A 1052 -21.51 -22.87 -74.05
C THR A 1052 -21.85 -23.87 -72.93
N HIS A 1053 -21.09 -23.85 -71.82
CA HIS A 1053 -21.32 -24.68 -70.65
C HIS A 1053 -22.60 -24.29 -69.89
N PHE A 1054 -22.89 -22.99 -69.78
CA PHE A 1054 -24.15 -22.49 -69.21
C PHE A 1054 -25.36 -22.93 -70.05
N LEU A 1055 -25.28 -22.81 -71.37
CA LEU A 1055 -26.33 -23.22 -72.30
C LEU A 1055 -26.57 -24.74 -72.23
N LYS A 1056 -25.52 -25.54 -72.03
CA LYS A 1056 -25.60 -26.98 -71.77
C LYS A 1056 -26.28 -27.30 -70.43
N LYS A 1057 -25.98 -26.55 -69.36
CA LYS A 1057 -26.58 -26.74 -68.03
C LYS A 1057 -28.04 -26.27 -67.93
N THR A 1058 -28.45 -25.30 -68.74
CA THR A 1058 -29.80 -24.69 -68.72
C THR A 1058 -30.69 -25.17 -69.87
N HIS A 1059 -30.26 -26.19 -70.59
CA HIS A 1059 -31.07 -26.87 -71.61
C HIS A 1059 -32.26 -27.59 -70.94
N PRO A 1060 -33.50 -27.51 -71.45
CA PRO A 1060 -33.95 -26.90 -72.73
C PRO A 1060 -34.37 -25.42 -72.66
N GLN A 1061 -34.37 -24.79 -71.49
CA GLN A 1061 -34.91 -23.43 -71.30
C GLN A 1061 -34.11 -22.35 -72.04
N SER A 1062 -32.83 -22.61 -72.32
CA SER A 1062 -31.91 -21.71 -73.03
C SER A 1062 -32.18 -21.55 -74.53
N ILE A 1063 -32.94 -22.46 -75.15
CA ILE A 1063 -33.21 -22.49 -76.60
C ILE A 1063 -33.85 -21.18 -77.11
N LYS A 1064 -34.80 -20.63 -76.34
CA LYS A 1064 -35.48 -19.36 -76.65
C LYS A 1064 -34.51 -18.18 -76.76
N VAL A 1065 -33.45 -18.18 -75.95
CA VAL A 1065 -32.44 -17.12 -75.93
C VAL A 1065 -31.45 -17.29 -77.07
N VAL A 1066 -31.04 -18.53 -77.37
CA VAL A 1066 -30.14 -18.87 -78.47
C VAL A 1066 -30.74 -18.50 -79.83
N ALA A 1067 -32.04 -18.74 -80.04
CA ALA A 1067 -32.74 -18.38 -81.27
C ALA A 1067 -32.67 -16.88 -81.62
N ASN A 1068 -32.49 -16.01 -80.62
CA ASN A 1068 -32.40 -14.56 -80.78
C ASN A 1068 -31.01 -14.06 -81.20
N LEU A 1069 -29.97 -14.90 -81.20
CA LEU A 1069 -28.60 -14.52 -81.58
C LEU A 1069 -28.47 -14.11 -83.07
N PRO A 1070 -27.56 -13.18 -83.40
CA PRO A 1070 -27.20 -12.88 -84.80
C PRO A 1070 -26.53 -14.08 -85.49
N LYS A 1071 -26.65 -14.12 -86.83
CA LYS A 1071 -26.14 -15.20 -87.70
C LYS A 1071 -24.72 -15.69 -87.36
N SER A 1072 -23.72 -14.79 -87.30
CA SER A 1072 -22.33 -15.18 -87.02
C SER A 1072 -22.13 -15.82 -85.65
N GLN A 1073 -22.80 -15.31 -84.61
CA GLN A 1073 -22.67 -15.84 -83.25
C GLN A 1073 -23.48 -17.12 -83.03
N LEU A 1074 -24.56 -17.28 -83.78
CA LEU A 1074 -25.35 -18.51 -83.79
C LEU A 1074 -24.53 -19.68 -84.40
N MET A 1075 -23.79 -19.44 -85.48
CA MET A 1075 -22.86 -20.43 -86.05
C MET A 1075 -21.78 -20.83 -85.02
N ASP A 1076 -21.18 -19.86 -84.33
CA ASP A 1076 -20.13 -20.11 -83.31
C ASP A 1076 -20.62 -20.92 -82.11
N VAL A 1077 -21.89 -20.76 -81.70
CA VAL A 1077 -22.48 -21.54 -80.61
C VAL A 1077 -22.84 -22.95 -81.07
N LEU A 1078 -23.41 -23.09 -82.26
CA LEU A 1078 -23.81 -24.39 -82.83
C LEU A 1078 -22.60 -25.29 -83.15
N THR A 1079 -21.48 -24.72 -83.57
CA THR A 1079 -20.22 -25.48 -83.75
C THR A 1079 -19.65 -26.02 -82.43
N LYS A 1080 -19.86 -25.33 -81.31
CA LYS A 1080 -19.30 -25.70 -79.99
C LYS A 1080 -20.25 -26.51 -79.10
N VAL A 1081 -21.56 -26.40 -79.30
CA VAL A 1081 -22.58 -27.18 -78.58
C VAL A 1081 -23.54 -27.87 -79.55
N PRO A 1082 -23.15 -29.03 -80.10
CA PRO A 1082 -24.02 -29.79 -81.01
C PRO A 1082 -25.32 -30.25 -80.33
N SER A 1083 -25.33 -30.45 -79.00
CA SER A 1083 -26.50 -30.96 -78.28
C SER A 1083 -27.73 -30.04 -78.28
N ILE A 1084 -27.59 -28.77 -78.68
CA ILE A 1084 -28.69 -27.80 -78.72
C ILE A 1084 -29.34 -27.76 -80.13
N SER A 1085 -28.72 -28.36 -81.16
CA SER A 1085 -29.18 -28.28 -82.55
C SER A 1085 -30.60 -28.82 -82.72
N ASN A 1086 -30.90 -30.01 -82.18
CA ASN A 1086 -32.20 -30.66 -82.37
C ASN A 1086 -33.32 -29.87 -81.69
N GLY A 1087 -33.12 -29.44 -80.45
CA GLY A 1087 -34.10 -28.61 -79.73
C GLY A 1087 -34.28 -27.21 -80.34
N LEU A 1088 -33.23 -26.64 -80.94
CA LEU A 1088 -33.31 -25.37 -81.66
C LEU A 1088 -34.05 -25.51 -83.00
N ARG A 1089 -33.84 -26.61 -83.72
CA ARG A 1089 -34.55 -26.94 -84.97
C ARG A 1089 -36.04 -27.05 -84.73
N GLU A 1090 -36.45 -27.91 -83.78
CA GLU A 1090 -37.86 -28.09 -83.41
C GLU A 1090 -38.53 -26.76 -82.97
N PHE A 1091 -37.80 -25.94 -82.21
CA PHE A 1091 -38.30 -24.63 -81.79
C PHE A 1091 -38.39 -23.62 -82.94
N ALA A 1092 -37.46 -23.65 -83.89
CA ALA A 1092 -37.44 -22.75 -85.05
C ALA A 1092 -38.50 -23.13 -86.08
N GLU A 1093 -38.74 -24.42 -86.32
CA GLU A 1093 -39.81 -24.95 -87.17
C GLU A 1093 -41.18 -24.58 -86.57
N ARG A 1094 -41.37 -24.80 -85.26
CA ARG A 1094 -42.64 -24.50 -84.56
C ARG A 1094 -42.99 -23.01 -84.52
N ASN A 1095 -42.01 -22.11 -84.55
CA ASN A 1095 -42.22 -20.67 -84.46
C ASN A 1095 -41.92 -19.90 -85.77
N GLY A 1096 -41.66 -20.59 -86.88
CA GLY A 1096 -41.42 -19.97 -88.19
C GLY A 1096 -40.16 -19.09 -88.26
N LEU A 1097 -39.10 -19.43 -87.53
CA LEU A 1097 -37.88 -18.63 -87.45
C LEU A 1097 -36.93 -18.90 -88.63
N MET A 1098 -37.31 -18.43 -89.82
CA MET A 1098 -36.57 -18.65 -91.09
C MET A 1098 -35.08 -18.32 -91.01
N ARG A 1099 -34.70 -17.26 -90.26
CA ARG A 1099 -33.29 -16.90 -90.06
C ARG A 1099 -32.48 -18.05 -89.45
N VAL A 1100 -33.02 -18.70 -88.42
CA VAL A 1100 -32.34 -19.77 -87.68
C VAL A 1100 -32.24 -21.03 -88.54
N LEU A 1101 -33.32 -21.38 -89.25
CA LEU A 1101 -33.37 -22.52 -90.16
C LEU A 1101 -32.39 -22.37 -91.33
N VAL A 1102 -32.31 -21.18 -91.95
CA VAL A 1102 -31.33 -20.90 -93.02
C VAL A 1102 -29.90 -21.02 -92.51
N THR A 1103 -29.60 -20.50 -91.32
CA THR A 1103 -28.25 -20.63 -90.74
C THR A 1103 -27.88 -22.07 -90.36
N MET A 1104 -28.85 -22.87 -89.92
CA MET A 1104 -28.61 -24.29 -89.62
C MET A 1104 -28.43 -25.11 -90.91
N ASN A 1105 -29.15 -24.76 -91.97
CA ASN A 1105 -28.98 -25.36 -93.29
C ASN A 1105 -27.60 -25.04 -93.89
N GLU A 1106 -27.15 -23.78 -93.79
CA GLU A 1106 -25.82 -23.34 -94.21
C GLU A 1106 -24.66 -24.03 -93.45
N MET A 1107 -24.92 -24.59 -92.26
CA MET A 1107 -23.95 -25.39 -91.48
C MET A 1107 -24.07 -26.90 -91.70
N GLY A 1108 -24.99 -27.36 -92.55
CA GLY A 1108 -25.25 -28.79 -92.78
C GLY A 1108 -25.87 -29.51 -91.57
N LEU A 1109 -26.58 -28.78 -90.69
CA LEU A 1109 -27.21 -29.32 -89.48
C LEU A 1109 -28.70 -29.67 -89.69
N ILE A 1110 -29.22 -29.46 -90.90
CA ILE A 1110 -30.54 -29.88 -91.34
C ILE A 1110 -30.31 -30.90 -92.46
N GLU A 1111 -30.71 -32.15 -92.24
CA GLU A 1111 -30.82 -33.11 -93.33
C GLU A 1111 -31.95 -32.63 -94.24
N GLU A 1112 -31.65 -32.39 -95.52
CA GLU A 1112 -32.66 -32.21 -96.55
C GLU A 1112 -33.54 -33.46 -96.57
N GLU A 1113 -34.79 -33.35 -96.10
CA GLU A 1113 -35.82 -34.28 -96.56
C GLU A 1113 -36.02 -33.98 -98.05
N GLN A 1114 -35.43 -34.84 -98.89
CA GLN A 1114 -35.91 -35.02 -100.24
C GLN A 1114 -37.34 -35.54 -100.16
N GLU A 1115 -38.31 -34.66 -100.40
CA GLU A 1115 -39.53 -34.97 -101.16
C GLU A 1115 -40.08 -33.73 -101.87
#